data_AF-A0A8H4J637-F1
#
_entry.id   AF-A0A8H4J637-F1
#
_cell.length_a   1.000
_cell.length_b   1.000
_cell.length_c   1.000
_cell.angle_alpha   90.00
_cell.angle_beta   90.00
_cell.angle_gamma   90.00
#
_symmetry.space_group_name_H-M   'P 1'
#
loop_
_entity.id
_entity.type
_entity.pdbx_description
1 polymer ?
#
loop_
_entity_poly.entity_id
_entity_poly.type
_entity_poly.pdbx_seq_one_letter_code
_entity_poly.pdbx_strand_id
1 'polypeptide(L)'
;MSAEGSRAVSPIPRPERGEQAPTVSIVPSSLRGKTAIVSGSCHGIGAAIVTELSGRGAYVVINYPDPSLEEEARMLQSTLRNPSTAICADLSAPTGAKHLVEQALVDLNVSTIDILVNNAARIVLKPLDQLLLEDYHTMFDLNIRGYFLLTQAVLPYLPKKNTDGTSGGGRIVNLCSGSARMPGVNQSLYAATKGAIESFSKALAVELPPKYGCTVNCVSPGIIETPGMRASMTPEEWQFIKPQIESMVPVGARAGVPEEVAWAVAFLCEERSSNTNANVRALAMHEAIILANWPSCLNSLAWSHDCILALAAGETVELLVPVLRADSDDIDTGLQGTQQWINVHIRTNLFTSNEVTPVDPLPSRANSVGEEISTSEVAAIDWSPPGLAKHTGCALAVLATNLSLSIWASDSDPKIARSWKRVLVLNHELERYCQNIYGEEAIRGELDWETRRRLRRRIRSFAWSPKPRLSQFSERSIQDAEFPVNGSFIAVSNDYNDVVILRIDSPFSFFSPSATKWSAHAVAHLSQEPKLDLHPNPRPFLLDETLDDQRYISNLSWSPWSTNEEGVPEALLAYTTNYRLHLRRIRSSPFASDATFDSVDIFVDTSVGTRTTQLLRWMPRGCGEVYYLMAFSQSGAFCYEVPIRDPANTTVSAHDLDKRWDPVVGCAFNGFAQDSAEVQFTSQISAPVAATSGLKMPIEQENESRAPLFQQSIRESEKLFSAENELAGHTLTKAWAMCSSPLGDLVASGVSFHPGDMVEYTIAATSRTHIGIQPFRDTSGAFLLPSSGGLCQVEDLSAETLIYCAKTWIEELPEESRAETAVRDIILSQFWNTLGLSKEFSSNSDIKYPEATNDGLNLREWTLLVQALRRAVFFEDQNTLKQRYSRLLTLFFNPKGTSQSDDATAIQKLVTEVLKLPKSSYNESEVGRKIRTVYASMLPWLTDAEPDGMENDAVETSAYKHVEECEICDDSIGFESFAWARCSQGHEFVRCSLTFLAIQAPGISKLCGICGKRYLNEEYLRKTDRLIRSGGNRQSEDGGQQDVVMRDADGGQEEPILPSTETDGTGEGNAKQGEETAQGGAGASSNNGRSPITLARILFSACDVCFYCGGKFMG
;
A
#
# COMPACT_ATOMS: atom_id res chain seq x y z
N MET A 1 32.24 -62.13 -28.71
CA MET A 1 31.68 -62.96 -27.63
C MET A 1 30.35 -62.34 -27.23
N SER A 2 29.25 -63.09 -27.47
CA SER A 2 27.96 -63.18 -26.74
C SER A 2 27.32 -61.94 -26.10
N ALA A 3 25.99 -61.79 -25.97
CA ALA A 3 24.77 -62.39 -26.51
C ALA A 3 23.61 -61.68 -25.77
N GLU A 4 22.50 -61.46 -26.47
CA GLU A 4 21.07 -61.55 -26.06
C GLU A 4 20.55 -61.10 -24.67
N GLY A 5 19.36 -60.46 -24.68
CA GLY A 5 18.43 -60.55 -23.54
C GLY A 5 17.39 -59.43 -23.36
N SER A 6 16.27 -59.52 -24.07
CA SER A 6 15.09 -58.64 -24.07
C SER A 6 14.24 -58.61 -22.77
N ARG A 7 13.50 -57.51 -22.55
CA ARG A 7 12.05 -57.57 -22.21
C ARG A 7 11.31 -56.29 -22.60
N ALA A 8 10.20 -56.48 -23.32
CA ALA A 8 9.34 -55.48 -23.92
C ALA A 8 8.23 -55.00 -22.96
N VAL A 9 7.77 -53.76 -23.15
CA VAL A 9 6.50 -53.22 -22.62
C VAL A 9 5.64 -52.77 -23.81
N SER A 10 4.37 -53.16 -23.79
CA SER A 10 3.38 -53.08 -24.88
C SER A 10 3.00 -51.64 -25.30
N PRO A 11 2.54 -51.39 -26.54
CA PRO A 11 2.07 -50.09 -26.99
C PRO A 11 0.59 -49.85 -26.67
N ILE A 12 0.27 -48.63 -26.23
CA ILE A 12 -1.10 -48.10 -26.11
C ILE A 12 -1.61 -47.70 -27.53
N PRO A 13 -2.90 -47.91 -27.89
CA PRO A 13 -3.37 -47.74 -29.26
C PRO A 13 -3.49 -46.26 -29.65
N ARG A 14 -3.12 -45.94 -30.91
CA ARG A 14 -3.41 -44.63 -31.53
C ARG A 14 -4.90 -44.56 -31.90
N PRO A 15 -5.63 -43.46 -31.64
CA PRO A 15 -6.92 -43.22 -32.25
C PRO A 15 -6.74 -42.85 -33.72
N GLU A 16 -7.49 -43.53 -34.59
CA GLU A 16 -7.61 -43.25 -36.02
C GLU A 16 -8.18 -41.84 -36.25
N ARG A 17 -7.45 -41.01 -37.01
CA ARG A 17 -7.99 -39.74 -37.53
C ARG A 17 -8.94 -40.04 -38.68
N GLY A 18 -10.23 -39.97 -38.41
CA GLY A 18 -11.22 -39.72 -39.46
C GLY A 18 -11.14 -38.27 -39.90
N GLU A 19 -10.90 -38.05 -41.19
CA GLU A 19 -11.03 -36.75 -41.85
C GLU A 19 -12.47 -36.24 -41.69
N GLN A 20 -12.66 -35.23 -40.84
CA GLN A 20 -13.74 -34.27 -40.98
C GLN A 20 -13.09 -32.90 -41.19
N ALA A 21 -13.42 -32.28 -42.33
CA ALA A 21 -13.02 -30.91 -42.63
C ALA A 21 -13.44 -29.98 -41.47
N PRO A 22 -12.62 -28.98 -41.10
CA PRO A 22 -12.95 -28.09 -40.00
C PRO A 22 -14.25 -27.36 -40.31
N THR A 23 -15.26 -27.59 -39.48
CA THR A 23 -16.47 -26.79 -39.44
C THR A 23 -16.07 -25.38 -39.03
N VAL A 24 -16.18 -24.44 -39.97
CA VAL A 24 -15.93 -23.00 -39.75
C VAL A 24 -16.84 -22.55 -38.60
N SER A 25 -16.23 -22.19 -37.47
CA SER A 25 -16.93 -21.57 -36.35
C SER A 25 -17.60 -20.29 -36.85
N ILE A 26 -18.89 -20.13 -36.54
CA ILE A 26 -19.64 -18.91 -36.85
C ILE A 26 -18.99 -17.77 -36.04
N VAL A 27 -18.12 -16.98 -36.67
CA VAL A 27 -17.60 -15.75 -36.08
C VAL A 27 -18.80 -14.83 -35.85
N PRO A 28 -19.07 -14.36 -34.63
CA PRO A 28 -20.16 -13.42 -34.37
C PRO A 28 -19.97 -12.19 -35.28
N SER A 29 -21.02 -11.76 -35.99
CA SER A 29 -20.96 -10.57 -36.85
C SER A 29 -21.01 -9.27 -36.05
N SER A 30 -20.07 -9.12 -35.11
CA SER A 30 -19.99 -8.02 -34.13
C SER A 30 -19.74 -6.65 -34.78
N LEU A 31 -19.18 -6.61 -35.99
CA LEU A 31 -18.85 -5.39 -36.74
C LEU A 31 -19.77 -5.19 -37.94
N ARG A 32 -20.94 -5.83 -37.95
CA ARG A 32 -21.89 -5.74 -39.07
C ARG A 32 -22.26 -4.29 -39.39
N GLY A 33 -22.02 -3.88 -40.63
CA GLY A 33 -22.38 -2.56 -41.14
C GLY A 33 -21.43 -1.43 -40.70
N LYS A 34 -20.31 -1.77 -40.05
CA LYS A 34 -19.22 -0.83 -39.75
C LYS A 34 -18.30 -0.68 -40.95
N THR A 35 -17.81 0.54 -41.22
CA THR A 35 -16.83 0.78 -42.29
C THR A 35 -15.42 0.94 -41.72
N ALA A 36 -14.45 0.17 -42.24
CA ALA A 36 -13.07 0.18 -41.81
C ALA A 36 -12.10 0.55 -42.94
N ILE A 37 -11.23 1.54 -42.68
CA ILE A 37 -10.06 1.83 -43.52
C ILE A 37 -8.84 1.19 -42.89
N VAL A 38 -8.17 0.28 -43.61
CA VAL A 38 -6.89 -0.30 -43.19
C VAL A 38 -5.82 0.13 -44.18
N SER A 39 -4.86 0.93 -43.74
CA SER A 39 -3.76 1.40 -44.61
C SER A 39 -2.72 0.31 -44.88
N GLY A 40 -2.14 0.26 -46.09
CA GLY A 40 -1.12 -0.73 -46.47
C GLY A 40 -1.58 -2.18 -46.28
N SER A 41 -2.74 -2.53 -46.85
CA SER A 41 -3.50 -3.74 -46.50
C SER A 41 -3.67 -4.76 -47.63
N CYS A 42 -2.97 -4.60 -48.76
CA CYS A 42 -2.98 -5.59 -49.84
C CYS A 42 -2.20 -6.88 -49.51
N HIS A 43 -1.31 -6.88 -48.51
CA HIS A 43 -0.55 -8.06 -48.08
C HIS A 43 -0.16 -8.02 -46.59
N GLY A 44 0.35 -9.15 -46.06
CA GLY A 44 0.92 -9.24 -44.71
C GLY A 44 -0.11 -8.96 -43.60
N ILE A 45 0.33 -8.24 -42.55
CA ILE A 45 -0.50 -7.90 -41.38
C ILE A 45 -1.78 -7.17 -41.78
N GLY A 46 -1.70 -6.20 -42.69
CA GLY A 46 -2.87 -5.44 -43.14
C GLY A 46 -3.91 -6.30 -43.86
N ALA A 47 -3.48 -7.29 -44.65
CA ALA A 47 -4.40 -8.23 -45.30
C ALA A 47 -5.11 -9.14 -44.30
N ALA A 48 -4.41 -9.61 -43.27
CA ALA A 48 -5.01 -10.38 -42.18
C ALA A 48 -6.04 -9.54 -41.39
N ILE A 49 -5.73 -8.27 -41.10
CA ILE A 49 -6.66 -7.34 -40.43
C ILE A 49 -7.92 -7.13 -41.28
N VAL A 50 -7.79 -6.85 -42.58
CA VAL A 50 -8.94 -6.68 -43.48
C VAL A 50 -9.80 -7.95 -43.52
N THR A 51 -9.16 -9.13 -43.59
CA THR A 51 -9.85 -10.42 -43.63
C THR A 51 -10.62 -10.67 -42.34
N GLU A 52 -10.02 -10.39 -41.18
CA GLU A 52 -10.65 -10.56 -39.88
C GLU A 52 -11.82 -9.58 -39.66
N LEU A 53 -11.62 -8.28 -39.95
CA LEU A 53 -12.68 -7.26 -39.82
C LEU A 53 -13.84 -7.55 -40.78
N SER A 54 -13.54 -7.95 -42.02
CA SER A 54 -14.55 -8.39 -42.98
C SER A 54 -15.25 -9.66 -42.48
N GLY A 55 -14.54 -10.63 -41.92
CA GLY A 55 -15.11 -11.84 -41.33
C GLY A 55 -16.14 -11.55 -40.22
N ARG A 56 -15.96 -10.44 -39.49
CA ARG A 56 -16.88 -9.94 -38.45
C ARG A 56 -18.01 -9.05 -38.99
N GLY A 57 -18.08 -8.83 -40.30
CA GLY A 57 -19.18 -8.11 -40.95
C GLY A 57 -18.90 -6.66 -41.33
N ALA A 58 -17.66 -6.17 -41.19
CA ALA A 58 -17.30 -4.82 -41.59
C ALA A 58 -17.18 -4.68 -43.12
N TYR A 59 -17.50 -3.49 -43.63
CA TYR A 59 -17.12 -3.04 -44.96
C TYR A 59 -15.68 -2.55 -44.90
N VAL A 60 -14.82 -2.98 -45.81
CA VAL A 60 -13.38 -2.81 -45.66
C VAL A 60 -12.75 -2.16 -46.89
N VAL A 61 -11.84 -1.23 -46.65
CA VAL A 61 -11.03 -0.59 -47.69
C VAL A 61 -9.64 -1.20 -47.69
N ILE A 62 -9.25 -1.75 -48.83
CA ILE A 62 -7.91 -2.27 -49.09
C ILE A 62 -7.09 -1.15 -49.73
N ASN A 63 -6.04 -0.70 -49.04
CA ASN A 63 -5.15 0.34 -49.54
C ASN A 63 -3.82 -0.27 -50.02
N TYR A 64 -3.38 0.17 -51.19
CA TYR A 64 -2.07 -0.15 -51.77
C TYR A 64 -1.44 1.11 -52.38
N PRO A 65 -0.09 1.25 -52.36
CA PRO A 65 0.57 2.52 -52.69
C PRO A 65 0.85 2.73 -54.19
N ASP A 66 0.94 1.66 -54.99
CA ASP A 66 1.39 1.72 -56.39
C ASP A 66 0.49 0.87 -57.31
N PRO A 67 0.17 1.33 -58.53
CA PRO A 67 -0.62 0.55 -59.50
C PRO A 67 -0.09 -0.86 -59.77
N SER A 68 1.20 -1.13 -59.60
CA SER A 68 1.79 -2.47 -59.77
C SER A 68 1.22 -3.51 -58.81
N LEU A 69 0.63 -3.09 -57.67
CA LEU A 69 0.02 -3.95 -56.66
C LEU A 69 -1.50 -4.10 -56.82
N GLU A 70 -2.09 -3.53 -57.88
CA GLU A 70 -3.53 -3.56 -58.11
C GLU A 70 -4.07 -4.99 -58.21
N GLU A 71 -3.36 -5.88 -58.92
CA GLU A 71 -3.80 -7.27 -59.08
C GLU A 71 -3.84 -8.01 -57.74
N GLU A 72 -2.82 -7.83 -56.88
CA GLU A 72 -2.79 -8.43 -55.54
C GLU A 72 -3.93 -7.91 -54.66
N ALA A 73 -4.19 -6.60 -54.71
CA ALA A 73 -5.28 -5.99 -53.96
C ALA A 73 -6.65 -6.49 -54.44
N ARG A 74 -6.86 -6.63 -55.75
CA ARG A 74 -8.09 -7.20 -56.34
C ARG A 74 -8.26 -8.69 -56.02
N MET A 75 -7.17 -9.45 -56.00
CA MET A 75 -7.21 -10.85 -55.56
C MET A 75 -7.67 -10.95 -54.11
N LEU A 76 -7.08 -10.18 -53.19
CA LEU A 76 -7.53 -10.13 -51.79
C LEU A 76 -9.01 -9.72 -51.70
N GLN A 77 -9.40 -8.66 -52.40
CA GLN A 77 -10.79 -8.19 -52.46
C GLN A 77 -11.77 -9.29 -52.86
N SER A 78 -11.42 -10.12 -53.85
CA SER A 78 -12.27 -11.21 -54.34
C SER A 78 -12.51 -12.32 -53.31
N THR A 79 -11.66 -12.43 -52.28
CA THR A 79 -11.81 -13.43 -51.20
C THR A 79 -12.76 -12.99 -50.09
N LEU A 80 -13.09 -11.69 -50.03
CA LEU A 80 -13.87 -11.10 -48.96
C LEU A 80 -15.37 -11.22 -49.25
N ARG A 81 -16.14 -11.61 -48.22
CA ARG A 81 -17.59 -11.85 -48.36
C ARG A 81 -18.44 -10.58 -48.20
N ASN A 82 -17.93 -9.59 -47.47
CA ASN A 82 -18.61 -8.32 -47.23
C ASN A 82 -18.12 -7.24 -48.21
N PRO A 83 -18.91 -6.17 -48.43
CA PRO A 83 -18.52 -5.05 -49.29
C PRO A 83 -17.10 -4.57 -49.02
N SER A 84 -16.31 -4.50 -50.09
CA SER A 84 -14.93 -4.06 -50.02
C SER A 84 -14.55 -3.30 -51.29
N THR A 85 -13.61 -2.37 -51.17
CA THR A 85 -13.01 -1.65 -52.31
C THR A 85 -11.50 -1.66 -52.20
N ALA A 86 -10.79 -1.75 -53.33
CA ALA A 86 -9.34 -1.66 -53.41
C ALA A 86 -8.97 -0.29 -54.01
N ILE A 87 -8.23 0.53 -53.27
CA ILE A 87 -7.91 1.91 -53.64
C ILE A 87 -6.40 2.12 -53.66
N CYS A 88 -5.89 2.57 -54.81
CA CYS A 88 -4.51 3.00 -54.97
C CYS A 88 -4.32 4.39 -54.38
N ALA A 89 -3.58 4.49 -53.27
CA ALA A 89 -3.24 5.76 -52.66
C ALA A 89 -1.90 5.68 -51.93
N ASP A 90 -0.93 6.49 -52.35
CA ASP A 90 0.36 6.64 -51.68
C ASP A 90 0.23 7.55 -50.45
N LEU A 91 0.28 6.94 -49.26
CA LEU A 91 0.15 7.65 -47.99
C LEU A 91 1.40 8.43 -47.57
N SER A 92 2.53 8.29 -48.29
CA SER A 92 3.68 9.18 -48.12
C SER A 92 3.46 10.54 -48.80
N ALA A 93 2.58 10.61 -49.80
CA ALA A 93 2.23 11.83 -50.50
C ALA A 93 1.24 12.69 -49.69
N PRO A 94 1.38 14.04 -49.69
CA PRO A 94 0.49 14.93 -48.93
C PRO A 94 -1.00 14.80 -49.25
N THR A 95 -1.36 14.41 -50.48
CA THR A 95 -2.75 14.27 -50.94
C THR A 95 -3.31 12.85 -50.81
N GLY A 96 -2.46 11.85 -50.56
CA GLY A 96 -2.85 10.43 -50.60
C GLY A 96 -3.88 10.06 -49.55
N ALA A 97 -3.68 10.52 -48.32
CA ALA A 97 -4.61 10.31 -47.20
C ALA A 97 -6.03 10.82 -47.52
N LYS A 98 -6.13 12.05 -48.05
CA LYS A 98 -7.41 12.66 -48.41
C LYS A 98 -8.09 11.91 -49.56
N HIS A 99 -7.33 11.57 -50.60
CA HIS A 99 -7.84 10.79 -51.73
C HIS A 99 -8.40 9.43 -51.29
N LEU A 100 -7.67 8.71 -50.42
CA LEU A 100 -8.10 7.41 -49.90
C LEU A 100 -9.46 7.50 -49.19
N VAL A 101 -9.65 8.50 -48.33
CA VAL A 101 -10.89 8.68 -47.57
C VAL A 101 -12.05 9.08 -48.49
N GLU A 102 -11.84 10.04 -49.40
CA GLU A 102 -12.89 10.51 -50.33
C GLU A 102 -13.35 9.38 -51.26
N GLN A 103 -12.41 8.61 -51.81
CA GLN A 103 -12.73 7.49 -52.70
C GLN A 103 -13.41 6.34 -51.93
N ALA A 104 -13.00 6.06 -50.69
CA ALA A 104 -13.63 5.05 -49.84
C ALA A 104 -15.12 5.33 -49.58
N LEU A 105 -15.46 6.59 -49.27
CA LEU A 105 -16.84 7.01 -49.03
C LEU A 105 -17.71 6.83 -50.28
N VAL A 106 -17.16 7.15 -51.46
CA VAL A 106 -17.83 7.02 -52.76
C VAL A 106 -18.03 5.55 -53.13
N ASP A 107 -16.96 4.74 -53.11
CA ASP A 107 -16.99 3.35 -53.59
C ASP A 107 -17.86 2.45 -52.72
N LEU A 108 -17.82 2.63 -51.41
CA LEU A 108 -18.64 1.86 -50.47
C LEU A 108 -20.04 2.47 -50.27
N ASN A 109 -20.30 3.66 -50.84
CA ASN A 109 -21.54 4.41 -50.69
C ASN A 109 -21.97 4.60 -49.22
N VAL A 110 -21.04 5.09 -48.40
CA VAL A 110 -21.22 5.32 -46.96
C VAL A 110 -20.94 6.78 -46.59
N SER A 111 -21.47 7.23 -45.46
CA SER A 111 -21.28 8.60 -44.95
C SER A 111 -20.31 8.69 -43.78
N THR A 112 -19.96 7.55 -43.17
CA THR A 112 -19.10 7.49 -41.98
C THR A 112 -18.01 6.44 -42.14
N ILE A 113 -16.88 6.69 -41.49
CA ILE A 113 -15.80 5.72 -41.29
C ILE A 113 -15.78 5.37 -39.80
N ASP A 114 -16.17 4.15 -39.46
CA ASP A 114 -16.24 3.71 -38.06
C ASP A 114 -14.87 3.33 -37.50
N ILE A 115 -14.01 2.74 -38.32
CA ILE A 115 -12.73 2.16 -37.91
C ILE A 115 -11.61 2.69 -38.82
N LEU A 116 -10.57 3.24 -38.22
CA LEU A 116 -9.31 3.55 -38.88
C LEU A 116 -8.19 2.69 -38.29
N VAL A 117 -7.55 1.89 -39.13
CA VAL A 117 -6.33 1.16 -38.79
C VAL A 117 -5.16 1.73 -39.56
N ASN A 118 -4.30 2.46 -38.85
CA ASN A 118 -3.04 2.94 -39.37
C ASN A 118 -2.01 1.80 -39.29
N ASN A 119 -1.72 1.16 -40.42
CA ASN A 119 -0.83 0.00 -40.54
C ASN A 119 0.31 0.22 -41.55
N ALA A 120 0.12 1.05 -42.57
CA ALA A 120 1.14 1.28 -43.61
C ALA A 120 2.49 1.73 -43.00
N ALA A 121 3.55 0.98 -43.27
CA ALA A 121 4.88 1.35 -42.83
C ALA A 121 5.95 0.80 -43.77
N ARG A 122 7.09 1.50 -43.82
CA ARG A 122 8.33 1.04 -44.45
C ARG A 122 9.43 0.91 -43.40
N ILE A 123 10.31 -0.05 -43.64
CA ILE A 123 11.50 -0.30 -42.83
C ILE A 123 12.73 -0.22 -43.74
N VAL A 124 13.74 0.52 -43.30
CA VAL A 124 15.07 0.51 -43.90
C VAL A 124 16.05 0.09 -42.82
N LEU A 125 16.74 -1.02 -43.05
CA LEU A 125 17.73 -1.57 -42.13
C LEU A 125 19.13 -1.16 -42.61
N LYS A 126 19.72 -0.13 -41.99
CA LYS A 126 21.09 0.30 -42.28
C LYS A 126 21.81 0.75 -41.00
N PRO A 127 23.13 0.53 -40.90
CA PRO A 127 23.97 1.20 -39.91
C PRO A 127 23.79 2.71 -39.95
N LEU A 128 23.92 3.39 -38.81
CA LEU A 128 23.65 4.83 -38.70
C LEU A 128 24.51 5.68 -39.65
N ASP A 129 25.75 5.29 -39.86
CA ASP A 129 26.72 5.94 -40.76
C ASP A 129 26.42 5.73 -42.26
N GLN A 130 25.50 4.83 -42.60
CA GLN A 130 25.08 4.53 -43.96
C GLN A 130 23.66 5.02 -44.29
N LEU A 131 22.95 5.56 -43.29
CA LEU A 131 21.62 6.13 -43.50
C LEU A 131 21.71 7.47 -44.23
N LEU A 132 20.89 7.60 -45.28
CA LEU A 132 20.77 8.81 -46.07
C LEU A 132 19.54 9.62 -45.63
N LEU A 133 19.53 10.91 -45.95
CA LEU A 133 18.36 11.76 -45.74
C LEU A 133 17.12 11.24 -46.48
N GLU A 134 17.31 10.60 -47.63
CA GLU A 134 16.23 9.95 -48.38
C GLU A 134 15.62 8.76 -47.61
N ASP A 135 16.42 8.02 -46.82
CA ASP A 135 15.91 6.95 -45.96
C ASP A 135 15.05 7.52 -44.82
N TYR A 136 15.47 8.66 -44.25
CA TYR A 136 14.68 9.41 -43.28
C TYR A 136 13.34 9.83 -43.86
N HIS A 137 13.34 10.49 -45.02
CA HIS A 137 12.09 10.89 -45.70
C HIS A 137 11.21 9.67 -45.98
N THR A 138 11.78 8.58 -46.52
CA THR A 138 11.03 7.37 -46.82
C THR A 138 10.31 6.79 -45.61
N MET A 139 10.97 6.74 -44.44
CA MET A 139 10.38 6.18 -43.22
C MET A 139 9.45 7.16 -42.51
N PHE A 140 9.86 8.42 -42.27
CA PHE A 140 9.05 9.38 -41.53
C PHE A 140 7.83 9.87 -42.32
N ASP A 141 7.95 10.03 -43.65
CA ASP A 141 6.86 10.51 -44.48
C ASP A 141 5.70 9.50 -44.54
N LEU A 142 6.00 8.20 -44.51
CA LEU A 142 4.98 7.15 -44.47
C LEU A 142 4.56 6.79 -43.04
N ASN A 143 5.51 6.42 -42.18
CA ASN A 143 5.22 5.83 -40.86
C ASN A 143 4.62 6.85 -39.89
N ILE A 144 4.98 8.14 -40.00
CA ILE A 144 4.49 9.20 -39.11
C ILE A 144 3.56 10.15 -39.86
N ARG A 145 4.03 10.76 -40.94
CA ARG A 145 3.23 11.77 -41.65
C ARG A 145 1.96 11.16 -42.26
N GLY A 146 2.08 9.98 -42.84
CA GLY A 146 0.92 9.21 -43.31
C GLY A 146 -0.12 8.97 -42.21
N TYR A 147 0.31 8.59 -41.00
CA TYR A 147 -0.60 8.31 -39.87
C TYR A 147 -1.37 9.56 -39.44
N PHE A 148 -0.69 10.70 -39.25
CA PHE A 148 -1.39 11.90 -38.79
C PHE A 148 -2.29 12.50 -39.89
N LEU A 149 -1.86 12.49 -41.16
CA LEU A 149 -2.68 13.00 -42.28
C LEU A 149 -3.91 12.13 -42.51
N LEU A 150 -3.77 10.81 -42.45
CA LEU A 150 -4.90 9.89 -42.59
C LEU A 150 -5.87 10.00 -41.41
N THR A 151 -5.34 10.13 -40.19
CA THR A 151 -6.16 10.39 -39.01
C THR A 151 -6.94 11.69 -39.18
N GLN A 152 -6.28 12.80 -39.54
CA GLN A 152 -6.94 14.10 -39.79
C GLN A 152 -8.03 14.01 -40.87
N ALA A 153 -7.79 13.27 -41.95
CA ALA A 153 -8.75 13.11 -43.03
C ALA A 153 -10.01 12.31 -42.60
N VAL A 154 -9.88 11.37 -41.66
CA VAL A 154 -10.99 10.55 -41.16
C VAL A 154 -11.83 11.26 -40.09
N LEU A 155 -11.23 12.14 -39.27
CA LEU A 155 -11.92 12.81 -38.15
C LEU A 155 -13.32 13.40 -38.49
N PRO A 156 -13.54 14.07 -39.63
CA PRO A 156 -14.86 14.63 -39.97
C PRO A 156 -15.95 13.57 -40.23
N TYR A 157 -15.55 12.34 -40.51
CA TYR A 157 -16.43 11.23 -40.90
C TYR A 157 -16.59 10.17 -39.80
N LEU A 158 -16.01 10.39 -38.61
CA LEU A 158 -16.20 9.50 -37.48
C LEU A 158 -17.66 9.55 -37.00
N PRO A 159 -18.27 8.41 -36.62
CA PRO A 159 -19.60 8.40 -36.04
C PRO A 159 -19.57 9.08 -34.66
N LYS A 160 -20.58 9.92 -34.38
CA LYS A 160 -20.74 10.53 -33.05
C LYS A 160 -21.21 9.49 -32.04
N LYS A 161 -20.76 9.61 -30.79
CA LYS A 161 -21.23 8.79 -29.67
C LYS A 161 -22.71 9.11 -29.36
N ASN A 162 -23.50 8.10 -29.01
CA ASN A 162 -24.91 8.30 -28.67
C ASN A 162 -25.05 9.07 -27.35
N THR A 163 -26.21 9.72 -27.15
CA THR A 163 -26.50 10.57 -25.98
C THR A 163 -26.48 9.83 -24.64
N ASP A 164 -26.59 8.50 -24.64
CA ASP A 164 -26.50 7.66 -23.44
C ASP A 164 -25.06 7.35 -23.00
N GLY A 165 -24.04 7.73 -23.79
CA GLY A 165 -22.63 7.52 -23.46
C GLY A 165 -22.14 6.07 -23.55
N THR A 166 -23.02 5.11 -23.85
CA THR A 166 -22.76 3.65 -23.72
C THR A 166 -22.62 2.93 -25.06
N SER A 167 -23.03 3.55 -26.17
CA SER A 167 -22.97 2.93 -27.50
C SER A 167 -22.53 3.89 -28.61
N GLY A 168 -21.73 3.39 -29.55
CA GLY A 168 -21.28 4.13 -30.74
C GLY A 168 -19.90 4.77 -30.62
N GLY A 169 -19.55 5.65 -31.56
CA GLY A 169 -18.24 6.29 -31.62
C GLY A 169 -17.23 5.58 -32.53
N GLY A 170 -16.23 6.32 -33.01
CA GLY A 170 -15.17 5.80 -33.89
C GLY A 170 -14.12 4.96 -33.16
N ARG A 171 -13.32 4.20 -33.91
CA ARG A 171 -12.17 3.42 -33.41
C ARG A 171 -10.93 3.75 -34.23
N ILE A 172 -9.86 4.20 -33.59
CA ILE A 172 -8.56 4.45 -34.22
C ILE A 172 -7.55 3.48 -33.61
N VAL A 173 -6.91 2.67 -34.45
CA VAL A 173 -5.88 1.70 -34.05
C VAL A 173 -4.60 1.98 -34.82
N ASN A 174 -3.52 2.31 -34.11
CA ASN A 174 -2.21 2.57 -34.69
C ASN A 174 -1.29 1.37 -34.48
N LEU A 175 -0.66 0.88 -35.56
CA LEU A 175 0.30 -0.21 -35.50
C LEU A 175 1.70 0.34 -35.21
N CYS A 176 2.18 0.04 -34.00
CA CYS A 176 3.53 0.33 -33.56
C CYS A 176 4.47 -0.85 -33.92
N SER A 177 5.42 -1.17 -33.04
CA SER A 177 6.35 -2.30 -33.13
C SER A 177 7.07 -2.45 -31.79
N GLY A 178 7.46 -3.67 -31.42
CA GLY A 178 8.42 -3.88 -30.32
C GLY A 178 9.70 -3.05 -30.48
N SER A 179 10.11 -2.75 -31.72
CA SER A 179 11.26 -1.88 -32.03
C SER A 179 11.15 -0.45 -31.51
N ALA A 180 9.95 0.02 -31.11
CA ALA A 180 9.79 1.33 -30.47
C ALA A 180 10.53 1.43 -29.13
N ARG A 181 10.74 0.29 -28.47
CA ARG A 181 11.35 0.20 -27.13
C ARG A 181 12.58 -0.69 -27.11
N MET A 182 12.58 -1.76 -27.92
CA MET A 182 13.70 -2.70 -28.07
C MET A 182 14.15 -2.72 -29.54
N PRO A 183 14.88 -1.68 -29.99
CA PRO A 183 15.30 -1.59 -31.38
C PRO A 183 16.42 -2.57 -31.69
N GLY A 184 16.27 -3.34 -32.76
CA GLY A 184 17.37 -4.19 -33.27
C GLY A 184 18.50 -3.38 -33.90
N VAL A 185 19.65 -4.02 -34.09
CA VAL A 185 20.78 -3.44 -34.83
C VAL A 185 20.31 -2.94 -36.21
N ASN A 186 20.84 -1.78 -36.65
CA ASN A 186 20.50 -1.13 -37.92
C ASN A 186 19.06 -0.59 -38.05
N GLN A 187 18.31 -0.45 -36.94
CA GLN A 187 16.91 0.03 -36.94
C GLN A 187 16.72 1.47 -36.44
N SER A 188 17.77 2.28 -36.30
CA SER A 188 17.73 3.57 -35.59
C SER A 188 16.56 4.48 -36.01
N LEU A 189 16.39 4.76 -37.31
CA LEU A 189 15.29 5.61 -37.80
C LEU A 189 13.93 4.90 -37.74
N TYR A 190 13.86 3.59 -38.02
CA TYR A 190 12.62 2.84 -37.91
C TYR A 190 12.08 2.84 -36.48
N ALA A 191 12.95 2.53 -35.50
CA ALA A 191 12.66 2.60 -34.08
C ALA A 191 12.18 3.99 -33.66
N ALA A 192 12.85 5.05 -34.13
CA ALA A 192 12.42 6.42 -33.89
C ALA A 192 10.99 6.68 -34.41
N THR A 193 10.63 6.21 -35.61
CA THR A 193 9.25 6.32 -36.10
C THR A 193 8.26 5.54 -35.24
N LYS A 194 8.61 4.35 -34.74
CA LYS A 194 7.71 3.56 -33.91
C LYS A 194 7.55 4.14 -32.49
N GLY A 195 8.61 4.68 -31.89
CA GLY A 195 8.53 5.46 -30.65
C GLY A 195 7.66 6.71 -30.80
N ALA A 196 7.78 7.42 -31.93
CA ALA A 196 6.92 8.56 -32.24
C ALA A 196 5.44 8.15 -32.42
N ILE A 197 5.13 7.02 -33.06
CA ILE A 197 3.75 6.49 -33.12
C ILE A 197 3.20 6.20 -31.72
N GLU A 198 4.02 5.63 -30.83
CA GLU A 198 3.58 5.32 -29.46
C GLU A 198 3.21 6.60 -28.70
N SER A 199 4.07 7.62 -28.75
CA SER A 199 3.82 8.92 -28.13
C SER A 199 2.62 9.64 -28.77
N PHE A 200 2.55 9.65 -30.11
CA PHE A 200 1.44 10.22 -30.87
C PHE A 200 0.09 9.58 -30.49
N SER A 201 0.05 8.26 -30.35
CA SER A 201 -1.18 7.54 -29.97
C SER A 201 -1.66 7.92 -28.57
N LYS A 202 -0.74 8.11 -27.61
CA LYS A 202 -1.07 8.57 -26.25
C LYS A 202 -1.64 9.98 -26.25
N ALA A 203 -1.06 10.89 -27.02
CA ALA A 203 -1.57 12.25 -27.16
C ALA A 203 -2.99 12.26 -27.75
N LEU A 204 -3.20 11.54 -28.85
CA LEU A 204 -4.51 11.43 -29.49
C LEU A 204 -5.57 10.76 -28.61
N ALA A 205 -5.18 9.79 -27.77
CA ALA A 205 -6.07 9.14 -26.81
C ALA A 205 -6.60 10.10 -25.75
N VAL A 206 -5.91 11.22 -25.50
CA VAL A 206 -6.40 12.28 -24.61
C VAL A 206 -7.21 13.33 -25.39
N GLU A 207 -6.71 13.74 -26.56
CA GLU A 207 -7.28 14.87 -27.32
C GLU A 207 -8.56 14.54 -28.09
N LEU A 208 -8.64 13.35 -28.71
CA LEU A 208 -9.72 13.03 -29.66
C LEU A 208 -11.02 12.55 -29.01
N PRO A 209 -11.03 11.70 -27.97
CA PRO A 209 -12.27 11.18 -27.40
C PRO A 209 -13.26 12.26 -26.93
N PRO A 210 -12.85 13.32 -26.20
CA PRO A 210 -13.78 14.36 -25.76
C PRO A 210 -14.48 15.10 -26.91
N LYS A 211 -13.81 15.24 -28.05
CA LYS A 211 -14.29 16.03 -29.20
C LYS A 211 -15.02 15.19 -30.25
N TYR A 212 -14.53 13.98 -30.52
CA TYR A 212 -15.02 13.12 -31.61
C TYR A 212 -15.73 11.86 -31.12
N GLY A 213 -15.69 11.55 -29.82
CA GLY A 213 -16.35 10.38 -29.26
C GLY A 213 -15.75 9.06 -29.74
N CYS A 214 -14.46 9.03 -30.07
CA CYS A 214 -13.73 7.83 -30.52
C CYS A 214 -12.76 7.30 -29.46
N THR A 215 -12.26 6.08 -29.63
CA THR A 215 -11.10 5.57 -28.88
C THR A 215 -9.85 5.60 -29.77
N VAL A 216 -8.68 5.76 -29.14
CA VAL A 216 -7.39 5.68 -29.83
C VAL A 216 -6.51 4.68 -29.09
N ASN A 217 -6.14 3.61 -29.79
CA ASN A 217 -5.33 2.53 -29.24
C ASN A 217 -4.11 2.26 -30.12
N CYS A 218 -3.09 1.68 -29.48
CA CYS A 218 -1.85 1.31 -30.12
C CYS A 218 -1.64 -0.20 -29.97
N VAL A 219 -1.36 -0.90 -31.06
CA VAL A 219 -1.00 -2.33 -31.07
C VAL A 219 0.47 -2.43 -31.43
N SER A 220 1.25 -3.17 -30.63
CA SER A 220 2.69 -3.32 -30.82
C SER A 220 3.07 -4.77 -31.09
N PRO A 221 3.06 -5.21 -32.38
CA PRO A 221 3.48 -6.56 -32.72
C PRO A 221 4.95 -6.81 -32.36
N GLY A 222 5.24 -8.05 -31.96
CA GLY A 222 6.61 -8.58 -31.94
C GLY A 222 7.09 -8.95 -33.35
N ILE A 223 7.98 -9.93 -33.46
CA ILE A 223 8.44 -10.42 -34.76
C ILE A 223 7.34 -11.25 -35.41
N ILE A 224 6.75 -10.72 -36.49
CA ILE A 224 5.72 -11.39 -37.27
C ILE A 224 6.30 -11.85 -38.60
N GLU A 225 6.15 -13.15 -38.88
CA GLU A 225 6.56 -13.72 -40.15
C GLU A 225 5.60 -13.26 -41.26
N THR A 226 6.08 -12.35 -42.11
CA THR A 226 5.32 -11.79 -43.22
C THR A 226 5.97 -12.12 -44.57
N PRO A 227 5.21 -12.10 -45.68
CA PRO A 227 5.79 -12.22 -47.01
C PRO A 227 6.90 -11.18 -47.28
N GLY A 228 6.72 -9.95 -46.80
CA GLY A 228 7.72 -8.88 -46.92
C GLY A 228 9.02 -9.18 -46.18
N MET A 229 8.93 -9.72 -44.95
CA MET A 229 10.12 -10.16 -44.20
C MET A 229 10.84 -11.30 -44.93
N ARG A 230 10.11 -12.33 -45.35
CA ARG A 230 10.65 -13.47 -46.12
C ARG A 230 11.32 -13.03 -47.42
N ALA A 231 10.75 -12.06 -48.13
CA ALA A 231 11.29 -11.54 -49.39
C ALA A 231 12.53 -10.65 -49.20
N SER A 232 12.72 -10.09 -48.00
CA SER A 232 13.86 -9.23 -47.67
C SER A 232 15.12 -9.98 -47.23
N MET A 233 15.08 -11.32 -47.17
CA MET A 233 16.17 -12.16 -46.68
C MET A 233 16.45 -13.32 -47.66
N THR A 234 17.71 -13.73 -47.79
CA THR A 234 18.03 -14.98 -48.49
C THR A 234 17.63 -16.21 -47.65
N PRO A 235 17.48 -17.40 -48.25
CA PRO A 235 17.22 -18.62 -47.49
C PRO A 235 18.24 -18.91 -46.39
N GLU A 236 19.51 -18.56 -46.62
CA GLU A 236 20.60 -18.71 -45.65
C GLU A 236 20.47 -17.72 -44.50
N GLU A 237 20.16 -16.45 -44.78
CA GLU A 237 19.92 -15.42 -43.76
C GLU A 237 18.72 -15.78 -42.89
N TRP A 238 17.64 -16.28 -43.50
CA TRP A 238 16.47 -16.76 -42.79
C TRP A 238 16.80 -17.95 -41.88
N GLN A 239 17.58 -18.93 -42.37
CA GLN A 239 18.03 -20.06 -41.55
C GLN A 239 18.93 -19.65 -40.38
N PHE A 240 19.69 -18.56 -40.53
CA PHE A 240 20.54 -18.02 -39.46
C PHE A 240 19.73 -17.26 -38.39
N ILE A 241 18.78 -16.43 -38.81
CA ILE A 241 17.99 -15.57 -37.92
C ILE A 241 16.85 -16.35 -37.25
N LYS A 242 16.28 -17.37 -37.91
CA LYS A 242 15.13 -18.13 -37.39
C LYS A 242 15.38 -18.69 -35.97
N PRO A 243 16.48 -19.39 -35.67
CA PRO A 243 16.74 -19.87 -34.30
C PRO A 243 16.83 -18.73 -33.26
N GLN A 244 17.30 -17.54 -33.64
CA GLN A 244 17.35 -16.38 -32.76
C GLN A 244 15.93 -15.89 -32.43
N ILE A 245 15.06 -15.78 -33.43
CA ILE A 245 13.64 -15.46 -33.23
C ILE A 245 12.97 -16.51 -32.34
N GLU A 246 13.21 -17.79 -32.59
CA GLU A 246 12.67 -18.89 -31.79
C GLU A 246 13.14 -18.82 -30.32
N SER A 247 14.37 -18.37 -30.07
CA SER A 247 14.89 -18.17 -28.71
C SER A 247 14.31 -16.94 -28.00
N MET A 248 13.85 -15.92 -28.75
CA MET A 248 13.29 -14.69 -28.19
C MET A 248 11.77 -14.78 -27.92
N VAL A 249 11.08 -15.80 -28.45
CA VAL A 249 9.62 -15.95 -28.30
C VAL A 249 9.28 -17.07 -27.30
N PRO A 250 8.92 -16.74 -26.04
CA PRO A 250 8.84 -17.71 -24.94
C PRO A 250 7.68 -18.70 -25.03
N VAL A 251 6.58 -18.35 -25.69
CA VAL A 251 5.32 -19.13 -25.68
C VAL A 251 5.25 -20.18 -26.79
N GLY A 252 6.11 -20.14 -27.81
CA GLY A 252 5.95 -21.04 -28.96
C GLY A 252 7.17 -21.31 -29.82
N ALA A 253 8.36 -20.80 -29.48
CA ALA A 253 9.59 -20.95 -30.26
C ALA A 253 9.35 -20.77 -31.78
N ARG A 254 8.62 -19.71 -32.14
CA ARG A 254 8.32 -19.31 -33.53
C ARG A 254 8.03 -17.82 -33.61
N ALA A 255 8.17 -17.25 -34.81
CA ALA A 255 7.59 -15.94 -35.09
C ALA A 255 6.07 -15.95 -34.96
N GLY A 256 5.48 -14.80 -34.63
CA GLY A 256 4.04 -14.62 -34.69
C GLY A 256 3.53 -14.67 -36.13
N VAL A 257 2.25 -14.95 -36.30
CA VAL A 257 1.59 -14.92 -37.63
C VAL A 257 0.67 -13.69 -37.74
N PRO A 258 0.45 -13.14 -38.95
CA PRO A 258 -0.39 -11.96 -39.16
C PRO A 258 -1.77 -12.00 -38.50
N GLU A 259 -2.39 -13.18 -38.45
CA GLU A 259 -3.73 -13.41 -37.88
C GLU A 259 -3.78 -13.12 -36.37
N GLU A 260 -2.70 -13.38 -35.64
CA GLU A 260 -2.61 -13.11 -34.19
C GLU A 260 -2.69 -11.61 -33.90
N VAL A 261 -2.10 -10.78 -34.78
CA VAL A 261 -2.22 -9.31 -34.71
C VAL A 261 -3.63 -8.88 -35.12
N ALA A 262 -4.20 -9.50 -36.14
CA ALA A 262 -5.54 -9.19 -36.62
C ALA A 262 -6.61 -9.39 -35.54
N TRP A 263 -6.50 -10.43 -34.71
CA TRP A 263 -7.42 -10.66 -33.58
C TRP A 263 -7.34 -9.57 -32.53
N ALA A 264 -6.14 -9.09 -32.18
CA ALA A 264 -5.96 -7.99 -31.24
C ALA A 264 -6.55 -6.67 -31.78
N VAL A 265 -6.34 -6.38 -33.07
CA VAL A 265 -6.93 -5.22 -33.74
C VAL A 265 -8.46 -5.33 -33.78
N ALA A 266 -8.99 -6.51 -34.11
CA ALA A 266 -10.43 -6.73 -34.16
C ALA A 266 -11.09 -6.53 -32.79
N PHE A 267 -10.49 -7.04 -31.71
CA PHE A 267 -10.93 -6.81 -30.33
C PHE A 267 -11.07 -5.31 -30.01
N LEU A 268 -10.06 -4.51 -30.36
CA LEU A 268 -10.06 -3.05 -30.17
C LEU A 268 -11.08 -2.30 -31.03
N CYS A 269 -11.63 -2.96 -32.04
CA CYS A 269 -12.67 -2.40 -32.89
C CYS A 269 -14.08 -2.74 -32.39
N GLU A 270 -14.24 -3.69 -31.47
CA GLU A 270 -15.55 -4.11 -30.96
C GLU A 270 -16.12 -3.15 -29.92
N GLU A 271 -17.45 -3.14 -29.78
CA GLU A 271 -18.15 -2.30 -28.79
C GLU A 271 -17.75 -2.63 -27.35
N ARG A 272 -17.38 -3.88 -27.07
CA ARG A 272 -16.90 -4.33 -25.75
C ARG A 272 -15.58 -3.66 -25.32
N SER A 273 -14.84 -3.07 -26.27
CA SER A 273 -13.62 -2.29 -26.02
C SER A 273 -13.87 -0.77 -25.99
N SER A 274 -15.13 -0.33 -25.89
CA SER A 274 -15.52 1.09 -25.93
C SER A 274 -14.91 1.98 -24.84
N ASN A 275 -14.37 1.39 -23.77
CA ASN A 275 -13.65 2.09 -22.70
C ASN A 275 -12.15 1.76 -22.65
N THR A 276 -11.63 1.04 -23.64
CA THR A 276 -10.20 0.78 -23.79
C THR A 276 -9.57 1.92 -24.57
N ASN A 277 -8.66 2.66 -23.94
CA ASN A 277 -8.00 3.82 -24.53
C ASN A 277 -6.52 3.85 -24.12
N ALA A 278 -5.67 4.41 -24.97
CA ALA A 278 -4.22 4.55 -24.80
C ALA A 278 -3.36 3.28 -24.99
N ASN A 279 -3.67 2.07 -24.50
CA ASN A 279 -2.87 0.84 -24.78
C ASN A 279 -3.58 -0.50 -24.47
N VAL A 280 -3.36 -1.52 -25.31
CA VAL A 280 -3.48 -2.95 -24.93
C VAL A 280 -2.10 -3.60 -25.04
N ARG A 281 -1.64 -4.16 -23.93
CA ARG A 281 -0.42 -4.99 -23.84
C ARG A 281 -0.87 -6.42 -23.63
N ALA A 282 -0.29 -7.38 -24.34
CA ALA A 282 -0.45 -8.79 -23.97
C ALA A 282 0.28 -8.98 -22.63
N LEU A 283 -0.48 -9.22 -21.56
CA LEU A 283 0.00 -9.44 -20.19
C LEU A 283 0.04 -10.93 -19.89
N ALA A 284 1.14 -11.38 -19.27
CA ALA A 284 1.23 -12.69 -18.63
C ALA A 284 1.65 -12.51 -17.16
N MET A 285 0.76 -12.96 -16.26
CA MET A 285 0.85 -13.40 -14.85
C MET A 285 1.78 -12.72 -13.82
N HIS A 286 1.22 -12.55 -12.60
CA HIS A 286 1.78 -12.02 -11.34
C HIS A 286 2.67 -10.78 -11.48
N GLU A 287 2.05 -9.59 -11.57
CA GLU A 287 2.78 -8.33 -11.62
C GLU A 287 3.46 -8.03 -10.27
N ALA A 288 4.79 -8.14 -10.23
CA ALA A 288 5.60 -7.56 -9.17
C ALA A 288 5.38 -6.04 -9.12
N ILE A 289 5.34 -5.47 -7.91
CA ILE A 289 5.18 -4.02 -7.73
C ILE A 289 6.51 -3.36 -8.07
N ILE A 290 6.53 -2.49 -9.08
CA ILE A 290 7.76 -1.82 -9.55
C ILE A 290 7.78 -0.37 -9.04
N LEU A 291 8.78 -0.03 -8.24
CA LEU A 291 9.02 1.31 -7.70
C LEU A 291 10.20 1.98 -8.38
N ALA A 292 10.16 3.30 -8.50
CA ALA A 292 11.11 4.09 -9.30
C ALA A 292 12.45 4.41 -8.62
N ASN A 293 12.64 3.97 -7.37
CA ASN A 293 13.82 4.27 -6.56
C ASN A 293 14.49 2.98 -6.08
N TRP A 294 15.82 3.01 -5.92
CA TRP A 294 16.57 1.92 -5.31
C TRP A 294 16.50 1.93 -3.79
N PRO A 295 16.67 0.76 -3.15
CA PRO A 295 16.73 0.70 -1.70
C PRO A 295 18.05 1.28 -1.20
N SER A 296 18.04 2.03 -0.09
CA SER A 296 19.25 2.67 0.46
C SER A 296 20.02 1.80 1.45
N CYS A 297 19.38 0.81 2.05
CA CYS A 297 19.96 -0.01 3.11
C CYS A 297 19.59 -1.49 2.97
N LEU A 298 20.30 -2.35 3.67
CA LEU A 298 19.88 -3.74 3.86
C LEU A 298 18.69 -3.79 4.82
N ASN A 299 17.82 -4.80 4.68
CA ASN A 299 16.56 -4.89 5.43
C ASN A 299 15.70 -3.61 5.28
N SER A 300 15.65 -3.08 4.06
CA SER A 300 14.94 -1.85 3.67
C SER A 300 13.42 -1.94 3.65
N LEU A 301 12.82 -3.07 4.00
CA LEU A 301 11.37 -3.30 3.87
C LEU A 301 10.76 -3.66 5.23
N ALA A 302 9.66 -3.01 5.58
CA ALA A 302 8.90 -3.29 6.81
C ALA A 302 7.39 -3.26 6.55
N TRP A 303 6.65 -4.23 7.10
CA TRP A 303 5.20 -4.36 6.93
C TRP A 303 4.47 -4.06 8.24
N SER A 304 3.60 -3.05 8.23
CA SER A 304 2.82 -2.64 9.41
C SER A 304 1.62 -3.55 9.67
N HIS A 305 1.12 -3.52 10.92
CA HIS A 305 -0.16 -4.13 11.31
C HIS A 305 -1.38 -3.50 10.61
N ASP A 306 -1.16 -2.36 9.94
CA ASP A 306 -2.15 -1.59 9.18
C ASP A 306 -2.15 -1.95 7.69
N CYS A 307 -1.40 -2.99 7.31
CA CYS A 307 -1.21 -3.46 5.94
C CYS A 307 -0.44 -2.50 5.03
N ILE A 308 0.22 -1.48 5.59
CA ILE A 308 1.09 -0.57 4.85
C ILE A 308 2.50 -1.17 4.79
N LEU A 309 3.04 -1.29 3.59
CA LEU A 309 4.42 -1.70 3.35
C LEU A 309 5.30 -0.45 3.20
N ALA A 310 6.41 -0.37 3.90
CA ALA A 310 7.38 0.71 3.78
C ALA A 310 8.67 0.20 3.15
N LEU A 311 9.19 0.92 2.16
CA LEU A 311 10.50 0.70 1.55
C LEU A 311 11.40 1.93 1.77
N ALA A 312 12.56 1.72 2.37
CA ALA A 312 13.62 2.72 2.49
C ALA A 312 14.35 2.89 1.15
N ALA A 313 14.21 4.06 0.52
CA ALA A 313 14.68 4.33 -0.83
C ALA A 313 15.41 5.68 -0.93
N GLY A 314 16.70 5.68 -0.59
CA GLY A 314 17.57 6.85 -0.65
C GLY A 314 17.16 7.91 0.38
N GLU A 315 16.78 9.08 -0.14
CA GLU A 315 16.29 10.22 0.64
C GLU A 315 14.82 10.09 1.08
N THR A 316 14.15 9.04 0.61
CA THR A 316 12.70 8.87 0.74
C THR A 316 12.34 7.52 1.36
N VAL A 317 11.14 7.46 1.93
CA VAL A 317 10.44 6.21 2.23
C VAL A 317 9.22 6.13 1.33
N GLU A 318 9.13 5.04 0.58
CA GLU A 318 7.99 4.69 -0.27
C GLU A 318 7.00 3.87 0.58
N LEU A 319 5.78 4.37 0.74
CA LEU A 319 4.72 3.66 1.45
C LEU A 319 3.70 3.11 0.45
N LEU A 320 3.52 1.80 0.44
CA LEU A 320 2.47 1.14 -0.32
C LEU A 320 1.26 0.92 0.57
N VAL A 321 0.15 1.57 0.24
CA VAL A 321 -1.14 1.44 0.91
C VAL A 321 -2.09 0.62 0.03
N PRO A 322 -2.68 -0.48 0.50
CA PRO A 322 -3.48 -1.35 -0.34
C PRO A 322 -4.82 -0.69 -0.72
N VAL A 323 -5.26 -0.91 -1.95
CA VAL A 323 -6.58 -0.48 -2.43
C VAL A 323 -7.62 -1.54 -2.07
N LEU A 324 -8.41 -1.26 -1.04
CA LEU A 324 -9.41 -2.18 -0.48
C LEU A 324 -10.84 -1.89 -0.95
N ARG A 325 -11.04 -0.82 -1.73
CA ARG A 325 -12.36 -0.44 -2.28
C ARG A 325 -12.40 -0.64 -3.78
N ALA A 326 -13.50 -1.21 -4.27
CA ALA A 326 -13.98 -0.97 -5.62
C ALA A 326 -14.86 0.28 -5.57
N ASP A 327 -14.26 1.47 -5.61
CA ASP A 327 -15.07 2.69 -5.73
C ASP A 327 -15.55 2.83 -7.17
N SER A 328 -16.86 2.74 -7.37
CA SER A 328 -17.55 3.17 -8.58
C SER A 328 -17.84 4.68 -8.59
N ASP A 329 -17.58 5.39 -7.47
CA ASP A 329 -18.12 6.73 -7.24
C ASP A 329 -17.06 7.82 -6.95
N ASP A 330 -15.78 7.49 -6.75
CA ASP A 330 -14.70 8.49 -6.62
C ASP A 330 -14.17 8.88 -8.01
N ILE A 331 -14.88 9.80 -8.67
CA ILE A 331 -14.58 10.31 -10.02
C ILE A 331 -13.35 11.26 -10.05
N ASP A 332 -12.78 11.65 -8.92
CA ASP A 332 -11.83 12.78 -8.84
C ASP A 332 -10.32 12.43 -8.71
N THR A 333 -9.91 11.15 -8.66
CA THR A 333 -8.47 10.82 -8.45
C THR A 333 -7.67 10.55 -9.72
N GLY A 334 -8.28 10.52 -10.90
CA GLY A 334 -7.55 10.31 -12.17
C GLY A 334 -6.83 8.96 -12.30
N LEU A 335 -7.02 8.03 -11.35
CA LEU A 335 -6.39 6.72 -11.33
C LEU A 335 -7.21 5.73 -12.19
N GLN A 336 -6.82 5.60 -13.46
CA GLN A 336 -7.33 4.56 -14.35
C GLN A 336 -6.49 3.27 -14.22
N GLY A 337 -7.09 2.14 -13.81
CA GLY A 337 -6.51 0.79 -13.99
C GLY A 337 -6.30 -0.05 -12.72
N THR A 338 -5.94 -1.32 -12.92
CA THR A 338 -5.77 -2.48 -12.02
C THR A 338 -4.81 -2.34 -10.83
N GLN A 339 -4.46 -1.12 -10.40
CA GLN A 339 -3.50 -0.90 -9.33
C GLN A 339 -4.02 -1.39 -7.97
N GLN A 340 -3.39 -2.44 -7.42
CA GLN A 340 -3.70 -2.99 -6.10
C GLN A 340 -3.17 -2.15 -4.94
N TRP A 341 -2.21 -1.25 -5.21
CA TRP A 341 -1.50 -0.44 -4.22
C TRP A 341 -1.43 1.02 -4.65
N ILE A 342 -1.64 1.93 -3.69
CA ILE A 342 -1.36 3.35 -3.81
C ILE A 342 0.05 3.58 -3.26
N ASN A 343 0.92 4.16 -4.07
CA ASN A 343 2.26 4.55 -3.63
C ASN A 343 2.25 5.99 -3.08
N VAL A 344 2.77 6.15 -1.87
CA VAL A 344 2.91 7.42 -1.17
C VAL A 344 4.39 7.66 -0.87
N HIS A 345 4.93 8.74 -1.41
CA HIS A 345 6.34 9.09 -1.29
C HIS A 345 6.55 10.10 -0.16
N ILE A 346 7.39 9.77 0.83
CA ILE A 346 7.72 10.68 1.94
C ILE A 346 9.21 10.98 1.90
N ARG A 347 9.58 12.25 1.83
CA ARG A 347 10.97 12.69 1.93
C ARG A 347 11.38 12.83 3.39
N THR A 348 12.32 12.01 3.84
CA THR A 348 12.66 11.87 5.27
C THR A 348 14.00 12.48 5.64
N ASN A 349 14.85 12.81 4.64
CA ASN A 349 16.18 13.39 4.85
C ASN A 349 16.20 14.88 5.19
N LEU A 350 15.07 15.59 5.03
CA LEU A 350 15.00 17.03 5.30
C LEU A 350 14.80 17.28 6.81
N PHE A 351 15.78 17.90 7.45
CA PHE A 351 15.72 18.33 8.85
C PHE A 351 15.76 19.86 8.93
N THR A 352 14.90 20.43 9.77
CA THR A 352 14.98 21.83 10.16
C THR A 352 16.14 22.03 11.14
N SER A 353 16.67 23.26 11.25
CA SER A 353 17.76 23.58 12.19
C SER A 353 17.39 23.35 13.66
N ASN A 354 16.10 23.30 13.98
CA ASN A 354 15.58 22.99 15.31
C ASN A 354 15.57 21.49 15.60
N GLU A 355 15.42 20.65 14.57
CA GLU A 355 15.42 19.18 14.70
C GLU A 355 16.84 18.62 14.70
N VAL A 356 17.71 19.15 13.85
CA VAL A 356 19.13 18.78 13.83
C VAL A 356 19.95 20.06 13.75
N THR A 357 20.59 20.40 14.87
CA THR A 357 21.46 21.59 14.94
C THR A 357 22.77 21.30 14.22
N PRO A 358 23.19 22.13 13.25
CA PRO A 358 24.51 22.01 12.64
C PRO A 358 25.59 22.16 13.71
N VAL A 359 26.54 21.22 13.74
CA VAL A 359 27.64 21.18 14.71
C VAL A 359 28.93 20.88 13.99
N ASP A 360 30.07 21.29 14.56
CA ASP A 360 31.38 20.96 14.01
C ASP A 360 31.74 19.48 14.22
N PRO A 361 32.53 18.85 13.34
CA PRO A 361 32.98 17.46 13.48
C PRO A 361 33.67 17.18 14.83
N LEU A 362 33.38 16.03 15.43
CA LEU A 362 34.13 15.59 16.62
C LEU A 362 35.60 15.29 16.30
N PRO A 363 36.51 15.31 17.30
CA PRO A 363 37.91 14.97 17.10
C PRO A 363 38.11 13.58 16.46
N SER A 364 39.23 13.39 15.75
CA SER A 364 39.56 12.11 15.09
C SER A 364 39.54 10.90 16.02
N ARG A 365 39.82 11.09 17.32
CA ARG A 365 39.73 10.04 18.35
C ARG A 365 38.30 9.49 18.58
N ALA A 366 37.28 10.23 18.16
CA ALA A 366 35.88 9.82 18.23
C ALA A 366 35.36 9.25 16.89
N ASN A 367 36.23 9.10 15.87
CA ASN A 367 35.89 8.52 14.56
C ASN A 367 34.57 9.04 13.95
N SER A 368 34.35 10.35 14.05
CA SER A 368 33.10 11.00 13.65
C SER A 368 33.29 11.82 12.40
N VAL A 369 32.58 11.45 11.34
CA VAL A 369 32.44 12.29 10.14
C VAL A 369 30.97 12.52 9.77
N GLY A 370 30.02 11.87 10.45
CA GLY A 370 28.74 11.47 9.84
C GLY A 370 27.48 12.27 10.18
N GLU A 371 27.41 13.08 11.22
CA GLU A 371 26.20 13.93 11.42
C GLU A 371 26.31 15.25 10.65
N GLU A 372 27.54 15.70 10.40
CA GLU A 372 27.86 17.03 9.91
C GLU A 372 27.94 17.11 8.37
N ILE A 373 28.29 16.00 7.70
CA ILE A 373 28.43 15.95 6.22
C ILE A 373 27.41 15.03 5.55
N SER A 374 26.57 14.35 6.34
CA SER A 374 25.66 13.33 5.81
C SER A 374 24.51 13.93 5.01
N THR A 375 24.16 13.26 3.90
CA THR A 375 22.96 13.51 3.10
C THR A 375 21.66 13.10 3.81
N SER A 376 21.78 12.47 4.99
CA SER A 376 20.68 12.03 5.85
C SER A 376 19.72 11.04 5.17
N GLU A 377 20.25 10.21 4.28
CA GLU A 377 19.55 9.09 3.67
C GLU A 377 19.04 8.07 4.70
N VAL A 378 18.05 7.28 4.31
CA VAL A 378 17.43 6.30 5.21
C VAL A 378 18.35 5.09 5.42
N ALA A 379 18.72 4.85 6.67
CA ALA A 379 19.62 3.76 7.09
C ALA A 379 18.88 2.55 7.67
N ALA A 380 17.71 2.75 8.31
CA ALA A 380 16.85 1.67 8.78
C ALA A 380 15.41 2.18 9.01
N ILE A 381 14.43 1.28 8.87
CA ILE A 381 13.02 1.55 9.13
C ILE A 381 12.38 0.40 9.91
N ASP A 382 11.41 0.71 10.76
CA ASP A 382 10.53 -0.29 11.36
C ASP A 382 9.22 0.35 11.86
N TRP A 383 8.16 -0.45 11.93
CA TRP A 383 6.84 0.00 12.37
C TRP A 383 6.65 -0.19 13.86
N SER A 384 6.04 0.80 14.52
CA SER A 384 5.58 0.65 15.90
C SER A 384 4.45 -0.40 15.97
N PRO A 385 4.21 -0.99 17.15
CA PRO A 385 2.94 -1.65 17.42
C PRO A 385 1.75 -0.71 17.19
N PRO A 386 0.56 -1.25 16.88
CA PRO A 386 -0.65 -0.44 16.71
C PRO A 386 -1.05 0.25 18.02
N GLY A 387 -1.60 1.46 17.92
CA GLY A 387 -2.06 2.23 19.07
C GLY A 387 -1.31 3.55 19.31
N LEU A 388 -0.21 3.78 18.59
CA LEU A 388 0.63 4.96 18.79
C LEU A 388 0.18 6.14 17.92
N ALA A 389 -0.19 5.90 16.66
CA ALA A 389 -0.74 6.92 15.76
C ALA A 389 -2.28 7.04 15.89
N LYS A 390 -2.83 8.09 15.27
CA LYS A 390 -4.28 8.40 15.30
C LYS A 390 -5.11 7.19 14.85
N HIS A 391 -6.29 6.99 15.44
CA HIS A 391 -7.18 5.85 15.17
C HIS A 391 -6.51 4.48 15.38
N THR A 392 -5.72 4.36 16.45
CA THR A 392 -4.93 3.15 16.78
C THR A 392 -3.98 2.73 15.65
N GLY A 393 -3.45 3.71 14.91
CA GLY A 393 -2.48 3.51 13.84
C GLY A 393 -1.11 3.06 14.32
N CYS A 394 -0.33 2.51 13.39
CA CYS A 394 1.12 2.35 13.56
C CYS A 394 1.84 3.67 13.22
N ALA A 395 2.93 3.97 13.92
CA ALA A 395 3.87 5.02 13.55
C ALA A 395 5.11 4.39 12.92
N LEU A 396 5.77 5.09 12.00
CA LEU A 396 6.99 4.64 11.34
C LEU A 396 8.21 5.24 12.03
N ALA A 397 9.15 4.40 12.47
CA ALA A 397 10.47 4.84 12.88
C ALA A 397 11.41 4.85 11.68
N VAL A 398 12.15 5.94 11.50
CA VAL A 398 13.12 6.13 10.42
C VAL A 398 14.44 6.59 11.02
N LEU A 399 15.46 5.74 10.93
CA LEU A 399 16.85 6.06 11.26
C LEU A 399 17.55 6.57 10.00
N ALA A 400 18.11 7.77 10.06
CA ALA A 400 18.89 8.35 8.97
C ALA A 400 20.40 8.12 9.16
N THR A 401 21.17 8.24 8.08
CA THR A 401 22.64 8.07 8.07
C THR A 401 23.38 9.12 8.90
N ASN A 402 22.73 10.23 9.25
CA ASN A 402 23.22 11.20 10.24
C ASN A 402 23.02 10.75 11.71
N LEU A 403 22.61 9.49 11.93
CA LEU A 403 22.38 8.87 13.24
C LEU A 403 21.22 9.49 14.03
N SER A 404 20.30 10.18 13.33
CA SER A 404 19.05 10.68 13.90
C SER A 404 17.91 9.68 13.70
N LEU A 405 17.22 9.34 14.79
CA LEU A 405 16.05 8.48 14.77
C LEU A 405 14.79 9.34 14.91
N SER A 406 13.96 9.31 13.88
CA SER A 406 12.74 10.09 13.80
C SER A 406 11.50 9.20 13.77
N ILE A 407 10.41 9.67 14.38
CA ILE A 407 9.10 9.00 14.37
C ILE A 407 8.18 9.79 13.44
N TRP A 408 7.48 9.08 12.56
CA TRP A 408 6.55 9.60 11.57
C TRP A 408 5.17 9.01 11.79
N ALA A 409 4.13 9.83 11.70
CA ALA A 409 2.74 9.40 11.81
C ALA A 409 1.86 10.17 10.82
N SER A 410 0.77 9.52 10.38
CA SER A 410 -0.29 10.17 9.62
C SER A 410 -1.25 10.91 10.56
N ASP A 411 -1.51 12.18 10.28
CA ASP A 411 -2.51 12.99 10.98
C ASP A 411 -3.96 12.74 10.49
N SER A 412 -4.11 12.16 9.29
CA SER A 412 -5.39 11.95 8.60
C SER A 412 -5.32 10.72 7.68
N ASP A 413 -5.61 10.86 6.37
CA ASP A 413 -5.61 9.76 5.41
C ASP A 413 -4.17 9.32 5.06
N PRO A 414 -3.77 8.07 5.36
CA PRO A 414 -2.42 7.57 5.08
C PRO A 414 -2.10 7.50 3.57
N LYS A 415 -3.10 7.59 2.68
CA LYS A 415 -2.93 7.59 1.21
C LYS A 415 -2.41 8.92 0.67
N ILE A 416 -2.39 9.97 1.48
CA ILE A 416 -1.98 11.31 1.05
C ILE A 416 -0.61 11.62 1.63
N ALA A 417 0.40 11.91 0.80
CA ALA A 417 1.77 12.18 1.27
C ALA A 417 1.84 13.29 2.35
N ARG A 418 1.06 14.37 2.19
CA ARG A 418 1.05 15.51 3.13
C ARG A 418 0.49 15.18 4.53
N SER A 419 -0.20 14.05 4.69
CA SER A 419 -0.75 13.64 5.99
C SER A 419 0.33 13.11 6.91
N TRP A 420 1.42 12.60 6.35
CA TRP A 420 2.56 12.06 7.09
C TRP A 420 3.49 13.17 7.54
N LYS A 421 3.76 13.23 8.84
CA LYS A 421 4.65 14.23 9.42
C LYS A 421 5.61 13.58 10.39
N ARG A 422 6.82 14.15 10.48
CA ARG A 422 7.76 13.85 11.56
C ARG A 422 7.21 14.44 12.86
N VAL A 423 6.92 13.57 13.82
CA VAL A 423 6.32 13.96 15.11
C VAL A 423 7.36 14.04 16.23
N LEU A 424 8.44 13.26 16.15
CA LEU A 424 9.51 13.22 17.15
C LEU A 424 10.88 12.97 16.50
N VAL A 425 11.92 13.50 17.13
CA VAL A 425 13.32 13.12 16.93
C VAL A 425 13.87 12.67 18.28
N LEU A 426 14.14 11.36 18.42
CA LEU A 426 14.42 10.74 19.72
C LEU A 426 15.78 11.14 20.30
N ASN A 427 16.71 11.61 19.47
CA ASN A 427 18.03 12.09 19.89
C ASN A 427 17.94 13.23 20.91
N HIS A 428 16.93 14.10 20.82
CA HIS A 428 16.73 15.20 21.78
C HIS A 428 16.40 14.68 23.18
N GLU A 429 15.67 13.57 23.29
CA GLU A 429 15.35 13.00 24.59
C GLU A 429 16.57 12.32 25.21
N LEU A 430 17.38 11.61 24.42
CA LEU A 430 18.66 11.06 24.88
C LEU A 430 19.58 12.16 25.41
N GLU A 431 19.65 13.29 24.70
CA GLU A 431 20.44 14.44 25.11
C GLU A 431 19.99 15.02 26.45
N ARG A 432 18.68 15.22 26.64
CA ARG A 432 18.11 15.69 27.92
C ARG A 432 18.35 14.69 29.05
N TYR A 433 18.15 13.40 28.77
CA TYR A 433 18.36 12.34 29.73
C TYR A 433 19.82 12.26 30.21
N CYS A 434 20.78 12.34 29.28
CA CYS A 434 22.20 12.34 29.61
C CYS A 434 22.60 13.54 30.49
N GLN A 435 22.05 14.73 30.23
CA GLN A 435 22.28 15.92 31.07
C GLN A 435 21.80 15.71 32.50
N ASN A 436 20.61 15.12 32.68
CA ASN A 436 20.00 14.92 33.98
C ASN A 436 20.75 13.90 34.85
N ILE A 437 21.29 12.83 34.26
CA ILE A 437 21.93 11.74 35.02
C ILE A 437 23.37 12.08 35.43
N TYR A 438 24.16 12.61 34.50
CA TYR A 438 25.60 12.71 34.71
C TYR A 438 26.05 14.07 35.26
N GLY A 439 25.24 15.13 35.10
CA GLY A 439 25.61 16.49 35.51
C GLY A 439 26.93 16.99 34.89
N GLU A 440 27.33 18.24 35.17
CA GLU A 440 28.64 18.76 34.74
C GLU A 440 29.81 18.16 35.56
N GLU A 441 29.55 17.56 36.72
CA GLU A 441 30.57 17.18 37.71
C GLU A 441 31.12 15.74 37.61
N ALA A 442 30.62 14.89 36.70
CA ALA A 442 31.12 13.52 36.53
C ALA A 442 32.44 13.45 35.73
N ILE A 443 33.46 14.20 36.15
CA ILE A 443 34.76 14.29 35.47
C ILE A 443 35.75 13.32 36.13
N ARG A 444 35.72 12.06 35.68
CA ARG A 444 36.95 11.24 35.56
C ARG A 444 36.89 10.42 34.27
N GLY A 445 37.82 10.70 33.35
CA GLY A 445 38.07 9.98 32.11
C GLY A 445 38.66 10.89 31.02
N GLU A 446 39.27 10.33 29.98
CA GLU A 446 40.11 11.07 29.02
C GLU A 446 39.35 11.92 27.98
N LEU A 447 38.07 11.62 27.71
CA LEU A 447 37.22 12.39 26.78
C LEU A 447 36.46 13.51 27.51
N ASP A 448 36.33 14.68 26.88
CA ASP A 448 35.54 15.81 27.38
C ASP A 448 34.04 15.48 27.41
N TRP A 449 33.31 16.18 28.29
CA TRP A 449 31.88 15.95 28.52
C TRP A 449 31.06 16.08 27.23
N GLU A 450 31.34 17.11 26.43
CA GLU A 450 30.55 17.41 25.23
C GLU A 450 30.70 16.32 24.17
N THR A 451 31.91 15.76 24.00
CA THR A 451 32.11 14.58 23.15
C THR A 451 31.34 13.37 23.64
N ARG A 452 31.35 13.07 24.95
CA ARG A 452 30.59 11.92 25.49
C ARG A 452 29.08 12.09 25.30
N ARG A 453 28.57 13.29 25.56
CA ARG A 453 27.17 13.65 25.32
C ARG A 453 26.79 13.45 23.85
N ARG A 454 27.63 13.91 22.92
CA ARG A 454 27.42 13.74 21.48
C ARG A 454 27.45 12.27 21.04
N LEU A 455 28.34 11.44 21.60
CA LEU A 455 28.33 10.00 21.34
C LEU A 455 27.07 9.32 21.89
N ARG A 456 26.61 9.72 23.08
CA ARG A 456 25.42 9.12 23.71
C ARG A 456 24.10 9.46 23.02
N ARG A 457 24.01 10.61 22.34
CA ARG A 457 22.81 10.99 21.56
C ARG A 457 22.73 10.34 20.19
N ARG A 458 23.83 9.81 19.63
CA ARG A 458 23.88 9.28 18.26
C ARG A 458 23.38 7.85 18.22
N ILE A 459 22.25 7.62 17.56
CA ILE A 459 21.57 6.32 17.57
C ILE A 459 22.11 5.44 16.45
N ARG A 460 22.44 4.18 16.77
CA ARG A 460 23.00 3.19 15.82
C ARG A 460 22.03 2.12 15.41
N SER A 461 21.18 1.69 16.33
CA SER A 461 20.20 0.64 16.12
C SER A 461 18.99 0.89 17.01
N PHE A 462 17.85 0.34 16.63
CA PHE A 462 16.64 0.41 17.43
C PHE A 462 15.77 -0.84 17.26
N ALA A 463 14.93 -1.11 18.26
CA ALA A 463 13.93 -2.18 18.20
C ALA A 463 12.68 -1.75 18.97
N TRP A 464 11.52 -1.88 18.34
CA TRP A 464 10.24 -1.68 19.00
C TRP A 464 9.92 -2.82 19.96
N SER A 465 9.33 -2.50 21.11
CA SER A 465 8.76 -3.50 21.99
C SER A 465 7.44 -4.03 21.42
N PRO A 466 7.25 -5.36 21.28
CA PRO A 466 5.95 -5.92 20.90
C PRO A 466 4.87 -5.60 21.94
N LYS A 467 3.59 -5.68 21.55
CA LYS A 467 2.49 -5.53 22.51
C LYS A 467 2.37 -6.79 23.40
N PRO A 468 2.20 -6.64 24.72
CA PRO A 468 1.97 -7.76 25.64
C PRO A 468 0.63 -8.47 25.37
N ARG A 469 0.56 -9.79 25.60
CA ARG A 469 -0.68 -10.55 25.41
C ARG A 469 -1.56 -10.53 26.66
N LEU A 470 -2.73 -9.90 26.59
CA LEU A 470 -3.66 -9.80 27.73
C LEU A 470 -4.08 -11.15 28.32
N SER A 471 -4.23 -12.18 27.49
CA SER A 471 -4.63 -13.53 27.91
C SER A 471 -3.58 -14.28 28.73
N GLN A 472 -2.33 -13.81 28.76
CA GLN A 472 -1.27 -14.41 29.58
C GLN A 472 -1.30 -13.91 31.03
N PHE A 473 -2.06 -12.86 31.34
CA PHE A 473 -2.20 -12.32 32.69
C PHE A 473 -3.44 -12.91 33.37
N SER A 474 -3.34 -13.22 34.66
CA SER A 474 -4.44 -13.85 35.42
C SER A 474 -5.68 -12.94 35.53
N GLU A 475 -6.89 -13.52 35.61
CA GLU A 475 -8.14 -12.76 35.80
C GLU A 475 -8.11 -11.84 37.04
N ARG A 476 -7.37 -12.22 38.09
CA ARG A 476 -7.15 -11.37 39.27
C ARG A 476 -6.30 -10.14 38.96
N SER A 477 -5.24 -10.27 38.16
CA SER A 477 -4.43 -9.13 37.73
C SER A 477 -5.18 -8.21 36.76
N ILE A 478 -6.18 -8.71 36.03
CA ILE A 478 -7.03 -7.93 35.11
C ILE A 478 -8.17 -7.21 35.87
N GLN A 479 -8.67 -7.77 36.97
CA GLN A 479 -9.73 -7.16 37.79
C GLN A 479 -9.20 -6.08 38.74
N ASP A 480 -7.98 -6.22 39.26
CA ASP A 480 -7.34 -5.22 40.13
C ASP A 480 -6.54 -4.16 39.35
N ALA A 481 -6.18 -4.43 38.08
CA ALA A 481 -5.61 -3.42 37.19
C ALA A 481 -6.74 -2.66 36.49
N GLU A 482 -7.01 -1.43 36.93
CA GLU A 482 -7.97 -0.55 36.23
C GLU A 482 -7.64 -0.35 34.75
N PHE A 483 -6.42 -0.67 34.28
CA PHE A 483 -6.02 -0.68 32.88
C PHE A 483 -4.85 -1.67 32.69
N PRO A 484 -4.78 -2.48 31.62
CA PRO A 484 -3.52 -3.12 31.26
C PRO A 484 -2.54 -2.01 30.84
N VAL A 485 -1.67 -1.61 31.76
CA VAL A 485 -0.59 -0.66 31.53
C VAL A 485 0.45 -1.36 30.65
N ASN A 486 0.71 -0.84 29.45
CA ASN A 486 2.02 -0.99 28.81
C ASN A 486 2.16 0.07 27.72
N GLY A 487 3.02 1.05 27.97
CA GLY A 487 3.34 2.12 27.01
C GLY A 487 4.05 1.58 25.77
N SER A 488 4.11 2.39 24.71
CA SER A 488 4.89 2.03 23.52
C SER A 488 6.38 2.25 23.82
N PHE A 489 7.12 1.16 24.01
CA PHE A 489 8.56 1.21 24.27
C PHE A 489 9.38 0.99 22.99
N ILE A 490 10.51 1.67 22.91
CA ILE A 490 11.54 1.48 21.89
C ILE A 490 12.90 1.40 22.57
N ALA A 491 13.68 0.37 22.27
CA ALA A 491 15.07 0.26 22.68
C ALA A 491 15.95 0.92 21.61
N VAL A 492 16.94 1.71 22.02
CA VAL A 492 17.92 2.34 21.12
C VAL A 492 19.33 2.08 21.62
N SER A 493 20.26 1.85 20.70
CA SER A 493 21.70 1.80 20.99
C SER A 493 22.42 3.04 20.49
N ASN A 494 23.53 3.41 21.12
CA ASN A 494 24.30 4.60 20.74
C ASN A 494 25.80 4.35 20.51
N ASP A 495 26.52 5.39 20.06
CA ASP A 495 27.98 5.35 19.84
C ASP A 495 28.79 5.11 21.11
N TYR A 496 28.21 5.36 22.28
CA TYR A 496 28.83 5.10 23.56
C TYR A 496 28.61 3.66 24.04
N ASN A 497 27.99 2.80 23.23
CA ASN A 497 27.64 1.43 23.56
C ASN A 497 26.62 1.29 24.71
N ASP A 498 25.79 2.32 24.90
CA ASP A 498 24.62 2.21 25.76
C ASP A 498 23.45 1.59 25.02
N VAL A 499 22.56 0.98 25.79
CA VAL A 499 21.19 0.66 25.41
C VAL A 499 20.26 1.46 26.30
N VAL A 500 19.36 2.24 25.70
CA VAL A 500 18.36 3.04 26.40
C VAL A 500 16.97 2.59 25.97
N ILE A 501 16.08 2.36 26.92
CA ILE A 501 14.65 2.15 26.65
C ILE A 501 13.95 3.49 26.77
N LEU A 502 13.28 3.90 25.71
CA LEU A 502 12.44 5.08 25.65
C LEU A 502 10.97 4.66 25.63
N ARG A 503 10.13 5.29 26.45
CA ARG A 503 8.68 5.26 26.32
C ARG A 503 8.24 6.40 25.43
N ILE A 504 7.37 6.12 24.47
CA ILE A 504 6.77 7.13 23.59
C ILE A 504 5.33 7.36 24.01
N ASP A 505 5.01 8.61 24.31
CA ASP A 505 3.67 9.07 24.64
C ASP A 505 3.11 9.87 23.47
N SER A 506 1.95 9.48 22.99
CA SER A 506 1.23 10.12 21.88
C SER A 506 0.01 10.89 22.41
N PRO A 507 -0.38 12.03 21.81
CA PRO A 507 -1.62 12.73 22.16
C PRO A 507 -2.87 11.93 21.83
N PHE A 508 -2.72 10.86 21.06
CA PHE A 508 -3.76 9.88 20.73
C PHE A 508 -3.68 8.63 21.61
N SER A 509 -2.62 8.50 22.41
CA SER A 509 -2.46 7.36 23.33
C SER A 509 -3.50 7.45 24.44
N PHE A 510 -4.27 6.37 24.59
CA PHE A 510 -5.25 6.24 25.66
C PHE A 510 -4.62 6.27 27.06
N PHE A 511 -3.36 5.86 27.16
CA PHE A 511 -2.63 5.71 28.43
C PHE A 511 -2.12 7.04 29.00
N SER A 512 -2.08 8.10 28.18
CA SER A 512 -1.71 9.45 28.62
C SER A 512 -2.73 10.48 28.12
N PRO A 513 -3.96 10.48 28.68
CA PRO A 513 -5.02 11.39 28.25
C PRO A 513 -4.70 12.88 28.51
N SER A 514 -3.66 13.15 29.32
CA SER A 514 -3.12 14.50 29.57
C SER A 514 -2.09 14.95 28.52
N ALA A 515 -1.55 14.04 27.72
CA ALA A 515 -0.58 14.37 26.68
C ALA A 515 -1.25 15.18 25.57
N THR A 516 -0.83 16.43 25.41
CA THR A 516 -1.33 17.31 24.33
C THR A 516 -0.44 17.30 23.10
N LYS A 517 0.77 16.74 23.22
CA LYS A 517 1.79 16.61 22.18
C LYS A 517 2.48 15.27 22.31
N TRP A 518 3.15 14.86 21.24
CA TRP A 518 4.04 13.72 21.28
C TRP A 518 5.24 14.02 22.19
N SER A 519 5.62 13.04 23.01
CA SER A 519 6.82 13.09 23.83
C SER A 519 7.48 11.73 23.92
N ALA A 520 8.76 11.72 24.26
CA ALA A 520 9.49 10.52 24.60
C ALA A 520 10.12 10.71 25.97
N HIS A 521 10.28 9.63 26.72
CA HIS A 521 10.89 9.63 28.05
C HIS A 521 11.79 8.42 28.20
N ALA A 522 13.04 8.61 28.60
CA ALA A 522 13.92 7.50 28.92
C ALA A 522 13.53 6.86 30.26
N VAL A 523 13.29 5.54 30.23
CA VAL A 523 12.80 4.78 31.41
C VAL A 523 13.86 3.83 31.97
N ALA A 524 14.74 3.32 31.12
CA ALA A 524 15.81 2.41 31.53
C ALA A 524 17.08 2.67 30.72
N HIS A 525 18.23 2.42 31.34
CA HIS A 525 19.53 2.56 30.70
C HIS A 525 20.46 1.45 31.14
N LEU A 526 21.18 0.89 30.18
CA LEU A 526 22.26 -0.06 30.37
C LEU A 526 23.49 0.50 29.66
N SER A 527 24.58 0.70 30.41
CA SER A 527 25.88 1.05 29.84
C SER A 527 26.77 -0.19 29.86
N GLN A 528 27.27 -0.60 28.70
CA GLN A 528 28.35 -1.57 28.63
C GLN A 528 29.66 -0.78 28.67
N GLU A 529 30.48 -0.93 29.73
CA GLU A 529 31.75 -0.23 29.82
C GLU A 529 32.57 -0.49 28.54
N PRO A 530 32.88 0.54 27.75
CA PRO A 530 33.82 0.37 26.67
C PRO A 530 35.17 0.02 27.33
N LYS A 531 35.85 -1.02 26.86
CA LYS A 531 37.28 -1.19 27.17
C LYS A 531 38.05 -0.10 26.43
N LEU A 532 37.94 1.14 26.90
CA LEU A 532 38.72 2.28 26.42
C LEU A 532 40.13 2.17 27.01
N ASP A 533 40.90 1.15 26.60
CA ASP A 533 42.36 1.27 26.57
C ASP A 533 42.70 2.08 25.31
N LEU A 534 42.26 3.35 25.26
CA LEU A 534 42.69 4.26 24.21
C LEU A 534 44.19 4.44 24.38
N HIS A 535 45.00 3.76 23.57
CA HIS A 535 46.42 4.03 23.56
C HIS A 535 46.64 5.52 23.25
N PRO A 536 47.38 6.28 24.09
CA PRO A 536 47.52 7.73 23.95
C PRO A 536 48.27 8.16 22.68
N ASN A 537 48.78 7.20 21.89
CA ASN A 537 49.39 7.41 20.59
C ASN A 537 48.77 6.44 19.57
N PRO A 538 48.00 6.91 18.57
CA PRO A 538 47.71 6.08 17.40
C PRO A 538 49.05 5.75 16.75
N ARG A 539 49.44 4.47 16.73
CA ARG A 539 50.60 4.05 15.93
C ARG A 539 50.24 4.31 14.46
N PRO A 540 51.03 5.08 13.70
CA PRO A 540 50.63 5.58 12.39
C PRO A 540 50.51 4.53 11.27
N PHE A 541 50.52 3.23 11.57
CA PHE A 541 50.66 2.16 10.56
C PHE A 541 49.76 0.92 10.73
N LEU A 542 48.83 0.87 11.68
CA LEU A 542 47.92 -0.29 11.82
C LEU A 542 46.46 0.19 11.96
N LEU A 543 45.83 0.46 10.81
CA LEU A 543 44.39 0.77 10.72
C LEU A 543 43.53 -0.36 11.36
N ASP A 544 43.99 -1.61 11.27
CA ASP A 544 43.30 -2.80 11.80
C ASP A 544 43.14 -2.79 13.33
N GLU A 545 44.19 -2.45 14.10
CA GLU A 545 44.10 -2.43 15.57
C GLU A 545 43.14 -1.32 16.06
N THR A 546 43.18 -0.15 15.41
CA THR A 546 42.26 0.96 15.72
C THR A 546 40.81 0.73 15.29
N LEU A 547 40.58 -0.13 14.28
CA LEU A 547 39.24 -0.57 13.88
C LEU A 547 38.69 -1.68 14.80
N ASP A 548 39.56 -2.38 15.52
CA ASP A 548 39.17 -3.49 16.40
C ASP A 548 38.70 -3.05 17.80
N ASP A 549 39.09 -1.85 18.28
CA ASP A 549 38.85 -1.38 19.65
C ASP A 549 37.47 -0.74 19.92
N GLN A 550 36.71 -0.34 18.90
CA GLN A 550 35.38 0.30 19.07
C GLN A 550 34.27 -0.46 18.35
N ARG A 551 33.49 -1.27 19.08
CA ARG A 551 32.33 -2.00 18.55
C ARG A 551 31.05 -1.63 19.29
N TYR A 552 30.36 -0.63 18.76
CA TYR A 552 29.01 -0.25 19.17
C TYR A 552 27.99 -1.36 18.84
N ILE A 553 26.88 -1.38 19.56
CA ILE A 553 25.76 -2.29 19.28
C ILE A 553 25.09 -1.86 17.96
N SER A 554 25.28 -2.66 16.91
CA SER A 554 24.73 -2.43 15.57
C SER A 554 23.33 -3.04 15.36
N ASN A 555 22.98 -4.06 16.14
CA ASN A 555 21.73 -4.80 15.98
C ASN A 555 21.06 -4.98 17.34
N LEU A 556 19.78 -4.58 17.41
CA LEU A 556 18.89 -4.78 18.55
C LEU A 556 17.69 -5.60 18.09
N SER A 557 17.21 -6.49 18.96
CA SER A 557 15.98 -7.26 18.71
C SER A 557 15.27 -7.54 20.03
N TRP A 558 13.97 -7.22 20.10
CA TRP A 558 13.15 -7.32 21.31
C TRP A 558 12.23 -8.55 21.24
N SER A 559 12.23 -9.40 22.26
CA SER A 559 11.39 -10.61 22.30
C SER A 559 9.91 -10.30 22.54
N PRO A 560 8.99 -11.24 22.28
CA PRO A 560 7.64 -11.14 22.82
C PRO A 560 7.67 -11.07 24.36
N TRP A 561 6.66 -10.42 24.95
CA TRP A 561 6.46 -10.41 26.39
C TRP A 561 5.95 -11.77 26.89
N SER A 562 6.40 -12.18 28.07
CA SER A 562 5.90 -13.31 28.84
C SER A 562 5.59 -12.87 30.27
N THR A 563 4.94 -13.73 31.05
CA THR A 563 4.68 -13.52 32.48
C THR A 563 5.49 -14.50 33.29
N ASN A 564 6.17 -14.02 34.34
CA ASN A 564 6.84 -14.90 35.29
C ASN A 564 5.85 -15.55 36.27
N GLU A 565 6.34 -16.44 37.14
CA GLU A 565 5.51 -17.14 38.16
C GLU A 565 4.84 -16.18 39.16
N GLU A 566 5.38 -14.96 39.32
CA GLU A 566 4.86 -13.90 40.18
C GLU A 566 3.85 -12.99 39.44
N GLY A 567 3.59 -13.24 38.14
CA GLY A 567 2.66 -12.45 37.32
C GLY A 567 3.22 -11.13 36.77
N VAL A 568 4.52 -10.90 36.88
CA VAL A 568 5.20 -9.71 36.34
C VAL A 568 5.51 -9.91 34.85
N PRO A 569 5.21 -8.94 33.97
CA PRO A 569 5.63 -8.96 32.57
C PRO A 569 7.16 -8.91 32.43
N GLU A 570 7.73 -9.90 31.75
CA GLU A 570 9.15 -9.99 31.40
C GLU A 570 9.34 -10.08 29.89
N ALA A 571 10.44 -9.52 29.38
CA ALA A 571 10.88 -9.66 27.99
C ALA A 571 12.41 -9.78 27.94
N LEU A 572 12.94 -10.16 26.78
CA LEU A 572 14.37 -10.30 26.52
C LEU A 572 14.79 -9.34 25.40
N LEU A 573 15.90 -8.66 25.63
CA LEU A 573 16.57 -7.86 24.62
C LEU A 573 17.82 -8.61 24.16
N ALA A 574 17.87 -8.90 22.85
CA ALA A 574 19.02 -9.49 22.19
C ALA A 574 19.83 -8.38 21.52
N TYR A 575 21.13 -8.38 21.76
CA TYR A 575 22.05 -7.40 21.17
C TYR A 575 23.44 -8.00 20.97
N THR A 576 24.19 -7.44 20.03
CA THR A 576 25.54 -7.91 19.70
C THR A 576 26.57 -6.81 19.94
N THR A 577 27.60 -7.09 20.74
CA THR A 577 28.73 -6.21 21.00
C THR A 577 29.97 -7.05 21.26
N ASN A 578 31.17 -6.53 21.00
CA ASN A 578 32.43 -7.22 21.31
C ASN A 578 32.52 -8.68 20.82
N TYR A 579 32.02 -8.96 19.62
CA TYR A 579 32.01 -10.30 19.01
C TYR A 579 31.11 -11.34 19.70
N ARG A 580 30.16 -10.89 20.53
CA ARG A 580 29.31 -11.77 21.33
C ARG A 580 27.85 -11.38 21.20
N LEU A 581 26.97 -12.37 21.28
CA LEU A 581 25.54 -12.17 21.41
C LEU A 581 25.16 -12.18 22.89
N HIS A 582 24.43 -11.17 23.32
CA HIS A 582 23.98 -10.99 24.69
C HIS A 582 22.45 -11.03 24.74
N LEU A 583 21.90 -11.76 25.71
CA LEU A 583 20.48 -11.72 26.07
C LEU A 583 20.33 -11.10 27.45
N ARG A 584 19.62 -9.98 27.53
CA ARG A 584 19.35 -9.26 28.79
C ARG A 584 17.86 -9.28 29.09
N ARG A 585 17.51 -9.49 30.36
CA ARG A 585 16.11 -9.39 30.80
C ARG A 585 15.67 -7.94 30.95
N ILE A 586 14.42 -7.70 30.58
CA ILE A 586 13.67 -6.49 30.89
C ILE A 586 12.46 -6.89 31.72
N ARG A 587 12.26 -6.23 32.87
CA ARG A 587 11.01 -6.34 33.65
C ARG A 587 10.23 -5.05 33.53
N SER A 588 8.93 -5.15 33.27
CA SER A 588 7.99 -4.04 33.35
C SER A 588 7.10 -4.24 34.58
N SER A 589 6.86 -3.18 35.35
CA SER A 589 5.87 -3.25 36.42
C SER A 589 4.46 -3.24 35.81
N PRO A 590 3.56 -4.17 36.18
CA PRO A 590 2.20 -4.20 35.62
C PRO A 590 1.36 -2.96 35.97
N PHE A 591 1.83 -2.11 36.89
CA PHE A 591 1.16 -0.89 37.35
C PHE A 591 1.99 0.39 37.19
N ALA A 592 3.26 0.29 36.78
CA ALA A 592 4.13 1.45 36.60
C ALA A 592 4.51 1.63 35.14
N SER A 593 4.75 2.88 34.76
CA SER A 593 5.09 3.27 33.39
C SER A 593 6.56 3.03 33.03
N ASP A 594 7.23 2.20 33.82
CA ASP A 594 8.68 2.11 33.93
C ASP A 594 9.12 0.67 33.63
N ALA A 595 10.20 0.56 32.86
CA ALA A 595 10.87 -0.70 32.58
C ALA A 595 12.24 -0.70 33.27
N THR A 596 12.74 -1.87 33.67
CA THR A 596 14.05 -2.01 34.30
C THR A 596 14.84 -3.14 33.66
N PHE A 597 16.15 -2.97 33.56
CA PHE A 597 17.07 -4.03 33.12
C PHE A 597 17.54 -4.86 34.30
N ASP A 598 17.76 -6.16 34.06
CA ASP A 598 18.52 -7.00 35.00
C ASP A 598 19.98 -6.52 35.11
N SER A 599 20.59 -6.75 36.27
CA SER A 599 21.97 -6.31 36.53
C SER A 599 23.02 -7.08 35.72
N VAL A 600 22.72 -8.29 35.27
CA VAL A 600 23.62 -9.14 34.47
C VAL A 600 22.89 -9.69 33.23
N ASP A 601 23.64 -9.95 32.15
CA ASP A 601 23.12 -10.69 31.00
C ASP A 601 22.76 -12.12 31.42
N ILE A 602 21.60 -12.61 30.98
CA ILE A 602 21.12 -13.97 31.30
C ILE A 602 21.91 -15.01 30.53
N PHE A 603 22.27 -14.69 29.29
CA PHE A 603 22.96 -15.59 28.38
C PHE A 603 23.91 -14.79 27.49
N VAL A 604 25.11 -15.33 27.28
CA VAL A 604 26.14 -14.75 26.41
C VAL A 604 26.74 -15.85 25.56
N ASP A 605 26.65 -15.70 24.24
CA ASP A 605 27.24 -16.64 23.29
C ASP A 605 28.52 -16.06 22.68
N THR A 606 29.57 -16.86 22.68
CA THR A 606 30.89 -16.54 22.12
C THR A 606 31.17 -17.28 20.80
N SER A 607 30.28 -18.17 20.37
CA SER A 607 30.48 -19.02 19.20
C SER A 607 30.20 -18.31 17.88
N VAL A 608 29.31 -17.32 17.88
CA VAL A 608 29.07 -16.50 16.70
C VAL A 608 30.27 -15.59 16.51
N GLY A 609 30.98 -15.73 15.39
CA GLY A 609 31.99 -14.76 14.97
C GLY A 609 31.30 -13.46 14.57
N THR A 610 30.80 -12.67 15.53
CA THR A 610 29.92 -11.53 15.26
C THR A 610 30.67 -10.29 14.74
N ARG A 611 31.77 -10.45 13.99
CA ARG A 611 32.40 -9.32 13.27
C ARG A 611 31.34 -8.55 12.47
N THR A 612 30.30 -9.27 12.03
CA THR A 612 29.21 -8.84 11.15
C THR A 612 27.94 -9.68 11.40
N THR A 613 27.32 -9.65 12.59
CA THR A 613 25.93 -10.15 12.68
C THR A 613 25.06 -9.23 11.84
N GLN A 614 24.61 -9.69 10.68
CA GLN A 614 23.96 -8.85 9.68
C GLN A 614 22.49 -8.63 9.97
N LEU A 615 21.84 -9.66 10.53
CA LEU A 615 20.43 -9.65 10.89
C LEU A 615 20.23 -10.42 12.20
N LEU A 616 19.49 -9.81 13.12
CA LEU A 616 19.10 -10.38 14.41
C LEU A 616 17.59 -10.18 14.54
N ARG A 617 16.80 -11.26 14.60
CA ARG A 617 15.33 -11.15 14.62
C ARG A 617 14.69 -12.24 15.47
N TRP A 618 13.82 -11.84 16.39
CA TRP A 618 12.97 -12.76 17.14
C TRP A 618 11.81 -13.24 16.27
N MET A 619 11.41 -14.49 16.46
CA MET A 619 10.10 -14.92 16.02
C MET A 619 9.03 -14.13 16.82
N PRO A 620 8.07 -13.46 16.15
CA PRO A 620 7.04 -12.65 16.82
C PRO A 620 6.17 -13.40 17.83
N ARG A 621 6.23 -14.74 17.82
CA ARG A 621 5.46 -15.63 18.68
C ARG A 621 6.34 -16.78 19.17
N GLY A 622 6.10 -17.22 20.41
CA GLY A 622 6.64 -18.47 20.94
C GLY A 622 5.93 -19.70 20.37
N CYS A 623 6.71 -20.75 20.13
CA CYS A 623 6.24 -22.07 19.71
C CYS A 623 6.26 -22.99 20.94
N GLY A 624 5.08 -23.37 21.45
CA GLY A 624 4.99 -24.04 22.75
C GLY A 624 5.55 -23.17 23.90
N GLU A 625 6.49 -23.71 24.67
CA GLU A 625 7.15 -23.05 25.81
C GLU A 625 8.51 -22.41 25.44
N VAL A 626 8.76 -22.14 24.16
CA VAL A 626 10.06 -21.67 23.64
C VAL A 626 9.90 -20.48 22.71
N TYR A 627 10.81 -19.50 22.79
CA TYR A 627 11.01 -18.45 21.80
C TYR A 627 12.20 -18.78 20.90
N TYR A 628 12.08 -18.49 19.60
CA TYR A 628 13.18 -18.61 18.65
C TYR A 628 13.77 -17.25 18.32
N LEU A 629 15.10 -17.15 18.39
CA LEU A 629 15.87 -15.99 17.92
C LEU A 629 16.81 -16.46 16.79
N MET A 630 16.74 -15.76 15.66
CA MET A 630 17.64 -16.01 14.53
C MET A 630 18.74 -14.95 14.49
N ALA A 631 19.99 -15.41 14.40
CA ALA A 631 21.14 -14.57 14.13
C ALA A 631 21.89 -15.07 12.90
N PHE A 632 22.24 -14.15 12.00
CA PHE A 632 22.96 -14.47 10.77
C PHE A 632 24.34 -13.81 10.77
N SER A 633 25.37 -14.58 10.43
CA SER A 633 26.75 -14.11 10.32
C SER A 633 27.44 -14.74 9.11
N GLN A 634 28.67 -14.30 8.82
CA GLN A 634 29.49 -14.92 7.76
C GLN A 634 29.79 -16.41 8.00
N SER A 635 29.72 -16.88 9.26
CA SER A 635 29.97 -18.29 9.58
C SER A 635 28.74 -19.19 9.49
N GLY A 636 27.55 -18.64 9.26
CA GLY A 636 26.31 -19.41 9.14
C GLY A 636 25.10 -18.74 9.78
N ALA A 637 23.98 -19.48 9.78
CA ALA A 637 22.76 -19.14 10.50
C ALA A 637 22.74 -19.83 11.87
N PHE A 638 22.39 -19.09 12.90
CA PHE A 638 22.30 -19.56 14.28
C PHE A 638 20.86 -19.40 14.77
N CYS A 639 20.27 -20.49 15.26
CA CYS A 639 18.95 -20.51 15.88
C CYS A 639 19.12 -20.74 17.38
N TYR A 640 18.67 -19.77 18.16
CA TYR A 640 18.63 -19.83 19.62
C TYR A 640 17.23 -20.22 20.06
N GLU A 641 17.15 -21.32 20.79
CA GLU A 641 15.90 -21.81 21.38
C GLU A 641 15.92 -21.38 22.84
N VAL A 642 15.08 -20.40 23.17
CA VAL A 642 15.07 -19.73 24.45
C VAL A 642 13.83 -20.17 25.22
N PRO A 643 13.96 -21.01 26.27
CA PRO A 643 12.81 -21.43 27.07
C PRO A 643 12.15 -20.22 27.74
N ILE A 644 10.83 -20.12 27.67
CA ILE A 644 10.08 -18.96 28.20
C ILE A 644 10.26 -18.81 29.72
N ARG A 645 10.26 -19.94 30.44
CA ARG A 645 10.37 -19.99 31.91
C ARG A 645 11.81 -19.89 32.41
N ASP A 646 12.75 -20.43 31.64
CA ASP A 646 14.17 -20.43 32.00
C ASP A 646 15.05 -20.02 30.81
N PRO A 647 15.13 -18.71 30.51
CA PRO A 647 15.96 -18.22 29.41
C PRO A 647 17.46 -18.48 29.57
N ALA A 648 17.93 -18.83 30.78
CA ALA A 648 19.35 -19.13 31.00
C ALA A 648 19.77 -20.46 30.34
N ASN A 649 18.82 -21.39 30.17
CA ASN A 649 19.04 -22.68 29.52
C ASN A 649 18.79 -22.62 28.00
N THR A 650 19.22 -21.52 27.37
CA THR A 650 19.12 -21.33 25.92
C THR A 650 20.00 -22.35 25.19
N THR A 651 19.44 -23.06 24.21
CA THR A 651 20.19 -23.95 23.32
C THR A 651 20.47 -23.26 21.99
N VAL A 652 21.58 -23.62 21.34
CA VAL A 652 22.01 -23.03 20.07
C VAL A 652 22.21 -24.13 19.05
N SER A 653 21.55 -23.98 17.90
CA SER A 653 21.78 -24.80 16.72
C SER A 653 22.33 -23.92 15.59
N ALA A 654 23.22 -24.47 14.77
CA ALA A 654 23.88 -23.74 13.69
C ALA A 654 23.72 -24.49 12.36
N HIS A 655 23.59 -23.71 11.28
CA HIS A 655 23.47 -24.20 9.91
C HIS A 655 24.47 -23.50 9.00
N ASP A 656 25.21 -24.27 8.20
CA ASP A 656 26.08 -23.72 7.15
C ASP A 656 25.22 -23.16 6.01
N LEU A 657 25.50 -21.94 5.57
CA LEU A 657 24.73 -21.26 4.52
C LEU A 657 25.23 -21.65 3.12
N ASP A 658 25.48 -22.93 2.86
CA ASP A 658 26.10 -23.44 1.63
C ASP A 658 27.42 -22.74 1.28
N LYS A 659 28.23 -22.36 2.28
CA LYS A 659 29.48 -21.58 2.12
C LYS A 659 29.31 -20.21 1.45
N ARG A 660 28.10 -19.60 1.51
CA ARG A 660 27.86 -18.23 1.03
C ARG A 660 28.67 -17.20 1.83
N TRP A 661 29.14 -16.17 1.15
CA TRP A 661 29.92 -15.07 1.75
C TRP A 661 29.12 -13.76 1.85
N ASP A 662 28.04 -13.62 1.07
CA ASP A 662 27.22 -12.41 0.98
C ASP A 662 26.23 -12.29 2.15
N PRO A 663 25.83 -11.05 2.52
CA PRO A 663 25.05 -10.85 3.72
C PRO A 663 23.60 -11.34 3.61
N VAL A 664 23.03 -11.81 4.71
CA VAL A 664 21.58 -12.08 4.83
C VAL A 664 20.86 -10.75 5.06
N VAL A 665 19.95 -10.40 4.15
CA VAL A 665 19.34 -9.05 4.08
C VAL A 665 17.90 -9.01 4.60
N GLY A 666 17.29 -10.16 4.88
CA GLY A 666 15.95 -10.23 5.47
C GLY A 666 15.53 -11.67 5.77
N CYS A 667 14.60 -11.81 6.71
CA CYS A 667 13.95 -13.07 7.03
C CYS A 667 12.46 -12.88 7.34
N ALA A 668 11.68 -13.90 7.03
CA ALA A 668 10.25 -14.01 7.26
C ALA A 668 9.95 -15.31 8.03
N PHE A 669 9.02 -15.24 8.98
CA PHE A 669 8.59 -16.38 9.77
C PHE A 669 7.21 -16.86 9.33
N ASN A 670 6.96 -18.16 9.54
CA ASN A 670 5.67 -18.78 9.29
C ASN A 670 4.65 -18.54 10.44
N GLY A 671 3.39 -18.24 10.11
CA GLY A 671 2.26 -18.17 11.05
C GLY A 671 1.39 -19.43 11.18
N PHE A 672 1.63 -20.51 10.42
CA PHE A 672 0.67 -21.61 10.24
C PHE A 672 0.75 -22.78 11.25
N ALA A 673 1.88 -23.02 11.92
CA ALA A 673 2.09 -24.24 12.69
C ALA A 673 2.30 -23.99 14.19
N GLN A 674 1.58 -24.76 15.03
CA GLN A 674 1.67 -24.71 16.49
C GLN A 674 2.94 -25.40 17.04
N ASP A 675 3.44 -26.42 16.31
CA ASP A 675 4.50 -27.33 16.79
C ASP A 675 5.80 -27.29 15.96
N SER A 676 5.84 -26.56 14.84
CA SER A 676 7.07 -26.41 14.05
C SER A 676 7.13 -25.02 13.41
N ALA A 677 8.16 -24.26 13.75
CA ALA A 677 8.37 -22.94 13.17
C ALA A 677 9.26 -23.06 11.92
N GLU A 678 9.01 -22.23 10.92
CA GLU A 678 9.80 -22.19 9.69
C GLU A 678 10.22 -20.74 9.44
N VAL A 679 11.49 -20.56 9.07
CA VAL A 679 12.06 -19.27 8.71
C VAL A 679 12.53 -19.33 7.26
N GLN A 680 12.04 -18.41 6.44
CA GLN A 680 12.55 -18.15 5.10
C GLN A 680 13.45 -16.92 5.15
N PHE A 681 14.53 -16.92 4.39
CA PHE A 681 15.46 -15.79 4.37
C PHE A 681 16.10 -15.63 3.00
N THR A 682 16.64 -14.44 2.77
CA THR A 682 17.34 -14.12 1.52
C THR A 682 18.66 -13.43 1.81
N SER A 683 19.68 -13.80 1.04
CA SER A 683 21.00 -13.18 0.99
C SER A 683 21.08 -12.24 -0.20
N GLN A 684 22.00 -11.28 -0.13
CA GLN A 684 22.01 -10.13 -1.04
C GLN A 684 22.17 -10.54 -2.51
N ILE A 685 22.98 -11.55 -2.83
CA ILE A 685 23.30 -11.93 -4.21
C ILE A 685 22.97 -13.41 -4.46
N SER A 686 23.29 -14.29 -3.51
CA SER A 686 23.30 -15.74 -3.76
C SER A 686 21.95 -16.44 -3.54
N ALA A 687 21.02 -15.83 -2.81
CA ALA A 687 19.79 -16.51 -2.36
C ALA A 687 18.68 -16.76 -3.39
N PRO A 688 18.52 -16.02 -4.51
CA PRO A 688 17.54 -16.38 -5.55
C PRO A 688 17.79 -17.78 -6.15
N VAL A 689 19.01 -18.31 -6.00
CA VAL A 689 19.47 -19.56 -6.61
C VAL A 689 19.75 -20.67 -5.57
N ALA A 690 19.95 -20.31 -4.29
CA ALA A 690 20.37 -21.25 -3.24
C ALA A 690 19.25 -22.16 -2.72
N ALA A 691 19.59 -23.45 -2.48
CA ALA A 691 18.68 -24.44 -1.90
C ALA A 691 18.35 -24.14 -0.43
N THR A 692 19.31 -23.61 0.35
CA THR A 692 19.13 -23.26 1.77
C THR A 692 18.54 -21.84 1.97
N SER A 693 17.31 -21.63 1.52
CA SER A 693 16.60 -20.35 1.73
C SER A 693 15.37 -20.46 2.64
N GLY A 694 15.16 -21.64 3.22
CA GLY A 694 14.16 -21.92 4.25
C GLY A 694 14.66 -22.98 5.22
N LEU A 695 14.48 -22.76 6.53
CA LEU A 695 14.87 -23.68 7.59
C LEU A 695 13.68 -23.96 8.51
N LYS A 696 13.51 -25.23 8.89
CA LYS A 696 12.64 -25.61 9.99
C LYS A 696 13.40 -25.43 11.30
N MET A 697 12.67 -24.99 12.33
CA MET A 697 13.17 -24.77 13.68
C MET A 697 12.51 -25.80 14.61
N PRO A 698 13.29 -26.50 15.47
CA PRO A 698 14.73 -26.37 15.66
C PRO A 698 15.54 -26.82 14.43
N ILE A 699 16.76 -26.27 14.24
CA ILE A 699 17.58 -26.60 13.06
C ILE A 699 18.15 -28.01 13.22
N GLU A 700 17.64 -28.96 12.44
CA GLU A 700 18.13 -30.34 12.36
C GLU A 700 19.13 -30.55 11.20
N GLN A 701 19.95 -31.60 11.27
CA GLN A 701 21.01 -31.90 10.28
C GLN A 701 20.47 -32.32 8.90
N GLU A 702 19.28 -32.93 8.83
CA GLU A 702 18.63 -33.38 7.59
C GLU A 702 17.42 -32.49 7.25
N ASN A 703 17.66 -31.19 7.08
CA ASN A 703 16.62 -30.26 6.66
C ASN A 703 16.42 -30.35 5.13
N GLU A 704 15.60 -31.31 4.66
CA GLU A 704 15.05 -31.29 3.30
C GLU A 704 14.07 -30.11 3.18
N SER A 705 14.56 -28.95 2.75
CA SER A 705 13.73 -27.77 2.51
C SER A 705 13.40 -27.64 1.02
N ARG A 706 12.10 -27.59 0.71
CA ARG A 706 11.62 -27.26 -0.65
C ARG A 706 11.98 -25.80 -0.93
N ALA A 707 12.42 -25.50 -2.15
CA ALA A 707 12.70 -24.13 -2.58
C ALA A 707 11.49 -23.21 -2.29
N PRO A 708 11.67 -22.11 -1.54
CA PRO A 708 10.58 -21.19 -1.21
C PRO A 708 9.92 -20.57 -2.46
N LEU A 709 8.62 -20.27 -2.37
CA LEU A 709 7.86 -19.70 -3.50
C LEU A 709 8.37 -18.33 -3.93
N PHE A 710 8.84 -17.49 -3.01
CA PHE A 710 9.36 -16.17 -3.33
C PHE A 710 10.52 -16.23 -4.34
N GLN A 711 11.32 -17.31 -4.33
CA GLN A 711 12.40 -17.49 -5.30
C GLN A 711 11.89 -17.64 -6.73
N GLN A 712 10.72 -18.26 -6.92
CA GLN A 712 10.11 -18.41 -8.25
C GLN A 712 9.72 -17.04 -8.81
N SER A 713 9.07 -16.21 -8.00
CA SER A 713 8.69 -14.84 -8.37
C SER A 713 9.89 -13.96 -8.72
N ILE A 714 10.99 -14.07 -7.95
CA ILE A 714 12.25 -13.38 -8.26
C ILE A 714 12.81 -13.85 -9.61
N ARG A 715 12.85 -15.17 -9.87
CA ARG A 715 13.36 -15.73 -11.14
C ARG A 715 12.51 -15.35 -12.34
N GLU A 716 11.20 -15.24 -12.17
CA GLU A 716 10.29 -14.77 -13.22
C GLU A 716 10.55 -13.30 -13.54
N SER A 717 10.66 -12.46 -12.51
CA SER A 717 11.01 -11.04 -12.66
C SER A 717 12.40 -10.84 -13.26
N GLU A 718 13.37 -11.68 -12.88
CA GLU A 718 14.72 -11.70 -13.45
C GLU A 718 14.71 -12.05 -14.94
N LYS A 719 13.92 -13.06 -15.34
CA LYS A 719 13.75 -13.43 -16.75
C LYS A 719 13.09 -12.30 -17.55
N LEU A 720 12.08 -11.65 -16.98
CA LEU A 720 11.43 -10.50 -17.60
C LEU A 720 12.42 -9.35 -17.78
N PHE A 721 13.16 -8.99 -16.73
CA PHE A 721 14.20 -7.95 -16.81
C PHE A 721 15.29 -8.29 -17.82
N SER A 722 15.76 -9.53 -17.82
CA SER A 722 16.76 -10.04 -18.78
C SER A 722 16.26 -9.94 -20.22
N ALA A 723 14.98 -10.26 -20.46
CA ALA A 723 14.35 -10.14 -21.77
C ALA A 723 14.16 -8.67 -22.18
N GLU A 724 13.74 -7.81 -21.26
CA GLU A 724 13.55 -6.37 -21.50
C GLU A 724 14.86 -5.65 -21.84
N ASN A 725 15.99 -6.13 -21.30
CA ASN A 725 17.31 -5.51 -21.46
C ASN A 725 18.26 -6.32 -22.38
N GLU A 726 17.76 -7.32 -23.10
CA GLU A 726 18.53 -8.16 -24.04
C GLU A 726 19.77 -8.83 -23.43
N LEU A 727 19.69 -9.21 -22.16
CA LEU A 727 20.85 -9.72 -21.41
C LEU A 727 21.13 -11.21 -21.65
N ALA A 728 20.33 -11.92 -22.46
CA ALA A 728 20.49 -13.35 -22.74
C ALA A 728 20.63 -14.25 -21.47
N GLY A 729 20.00 -13.84 -20.36
CA GLY A 729 20.10 -14.51 -19.06
C GLY A 729 21.21 -13.97 -18.13
N HIS A 730 22.06 -13.06 -18.61
CA HIS A 730 23.12 -12.41 -17.84
C HIS A 730 22.56 -11.26 -17.00
N THR A 731 21.74 -11.62 -16.01
CA THR A 731 21.21 -10.68 -15.02
C THR A 731 21.81 -10.97 -13.65
N LEU A 732 22.15 -9.92 -12.93
CA LEU A 732 22.52 -9.96 -11.53
C LEU A 732 21.33 -9.49 -10.71
N THR A 733 20.76 -10.40 -9.93
CA THR A 733 19.73 -10.07 -8.95
C THR A 733 20.38 -9.66 -7.63
N LYS A 734 19.97 -8.51 -7.09
CA LYS A 734 20.31 -8.09 -5.72
C LYS A 734 19.04 -8.04 -4.87
N ALA A 735 19.00 -8.85 -3.81
CA ALA A 735 17.99 -8.74 -2.78
C ALA A 735 18.38 -7.69 -1.75
N TRP A 736 17.41 -6.89 -1.31
CA TRP A 736 17.62 -5.83 -0.33
C TRP A 736 16.87 -6.07 0.97
N ALA A 737 15.74 -6.77 0.91
CA ALA A 737 14.91 -6.99 2.08
C ALA A 737 13.93 -8.16 1.92
N MET A 738 13.46 -8.66 3.06
CA MET A 738 12.36 -9.60 3.16
C MET A 738 11.63 -9.39 4.48
N CYS A 739 10.31 -9.39 4.44
CA CYS A 739 9.45 -9.35 5.62
C CYS A 739 8.20 -10.21 5.44
N SER A 740 7.64 -10.66 6.56
CA SER A 740 6.35 -11.35 6.58
C SER A 740 5.21 -10.35 6.72
N SER A 741 4.04 -10.69 6.18
CA SER A 741 2.80 -10.03 6.56
C SER A 741 2.56 -10.15 8.08
N PRO A 742 1.73 -9.27 8.67
CA PRO A 742 1.37 -9.38 10.08
C PRO A 742 0.79 -10.74 10.50
N LEU A 743 0.08 -11.42 9.58
CA LEU A 743 -0.48 -12.75 9.81
C LEU A 743 0.57 -13.88 9.65
N GLY A 744 1.70 -13.64 8.99
CA GLY A 744 2.75 -14.63 8.74
C GLY A 744 2.46 -15.60 7.60
N ASP A 745 1.51 -15.22 6.74
CA ASP A 745 0.96 -15.99 5.63
C ASP A 745 1.54 -15.58 4.27
N LEU A 746 1.99 -14.34 4.14
CA LEU A 746 2.61 -13.79 2.94
C LEU A 746 4.04 -13.36 3.24
N VAL A 747 4.89 -13.43 2.24
CA VAL A 747 6.26 -12.95 2.24
C VAL A 747 6.38 -11.87 1.18
N ALA A 748 6.82 -10.68 1.60
CA ALA A 748 7.21 -9.61 0.69
C ALA A 748 8.74 -9.61 0.55
N SER A 749 9.21 -9.62 -0.69
CA SER A 749 10.64 -9.61 -1.05
C SER A 749 10.94 -8.40 -1.92
N GLY A 750 11.98 -7.63 -1.56
CA GLY A 750 12.42 -6.46 -2.31
C GLY A 750 13.74 -6.74 -3.04
N VAL A 751 13.74 -6.65 -4.37
CA VAL A 751 14.91 -6.95 -5.21
C VAL A 751 15.13 -5.87 -6.27
N SER A 752 16.37 -5.77 -6.75
CA SER A 752 16.75 -4.97 -7.92
C SER A 752 17.51 -5.85 -8.91
N PHE A 753 17.34 -5.60 -10.20
CA PHE A 753 18.01 -6.35 -11.26
C PHE A 753 19.02 -5.47 -11.99
N HIS A 754 20.15 -6.06 -12.37
CA HIS A 754 21.27 -5.38 -13.02
C HIS A 754 21.85 -6.23 -14.15
N PRO A 755 22.46 -5.62 -15.19
CA PRO A 755 23.26 -6.37 -16.17
C PRO A 755 24.44 -7.10 -15.50
N GLY A 756 24.62 -8.40 -15.78
CA GLY A 756 25.63 -9.23 -15.12
C GLY A 756 27.08 -9.02 -15.60
N ASP A 757 27.26 -8.59 -16.86
CA ASP A 757 28.57 -8.56 -17.53
C ASP A 757 29.19 -7.15 -17.65
N MET A 758 28.64 -6.15 -16.96
CA MET A 758 29.05 -4.74 -17.04
C MET A 758 29.36 -4.17 -15.65
N VAL A 759 30.23 -3.15 -15.59
CA VAL A 759 30.38 -2.32 -14.37
C VAL A 759 29.02 -1.68 -14.08
N GLU A 760 28.56 -1.77 -12.82
CA GLU A 760 27.28 -1.24 -12.36
C GLU A 760 27.22 0.28 -12.56
N TYR A 761 26.79 0.70 -13.75
CA TYR A 761 26.55 2.09 -14.11
C TYR A 761 25.13 2.22 -14.61
N THR A 762 24.21 2.43 -13.67
CA THR A 762 22.82 2.77 -13.96
C THR A 762 22.60 4.25 -13.64
N ILE A 763 21.78 4.91 -14.44
CA ILE A 763 21.33 6.27 -14.12
C ILE A 763 20.20 6.16 -13.10
N ALA A 764 20.15 7.07 -12.12
CA ALA A 764 19.13 7.05 -11.07
C ALA A 764 17.68 6.97 -11.63
N ALA A 765 17.44 7.56 -12.80
CA ALA A 765 16.13 7.52 -13.48
C ALA A 765 15.69 6.11 -13.94
N THR A 766 16.62 5.19 -14.17
CA THR A 766 16.36 3.79 -14.52
C THR A 766 16.41 2.85 -13.31
N SER A 767 16.65 3.39 -12.11
CA SER A 767 16.67 2.62 -10.89
C SER A 767 15.27 2.07 -10.61
N ARG A 768 15.14 0.75 -10.43
CA ARG A 768 13.86 0.09 -10.16
C ARG A 768 14.00 -0.88 -9.01
N THR A 769 13.03 -0.86 -8.10
CA THR A 769 12.87 -1.89 -7.07
C THR A 769 11.63 -2.70 -7.40
N HIS A 770 11.79 -4.02 -7.45
CA HIS A 770 10.72 -4.96 -7.64
C HIS A 770 10.34 -5.55 -6.28
N ILE A 771 9.08 -5.42 -5.91
CA ILE A 771 8.52 -6.02 -4.71
C ILE A 771 7.60 -7.16 -5.13
N GLY A 772 8.02 -8.38 -4.82
CA GLY A 772 7.20 -9.58 -4.99
C GLY A 772 6.52 -9.95 -3.67
N ILE A 773 5.20 -10.09 -3.68
CA ILE A 773 4.41 -10.59 -2.55
C ILE A 773 3.93 -11.99 -2.91
N GLN A 774 4.26 -12.98 -2.10
CA GLN A 774 3.96 -14.38 -2.37
C GLN A 774 3.45 -15.09 -1.11
N PRO A 775 2.60 -16.11 -1.23
CA PRO A 775 2.27 -16.98 -0.11
C PRO A 775 3.52 -17.63 0.50
N PHE A 776 3.52 -17.81 1.81
CA PHE A 776 4.61 -18.49 2.52
C PHE A 776 4.74 -19.97 2.09
N ARG A 777 3.62 -20.63 1.74
CA ARG A 777 3.54 -22.03 1.27
C ARG A 777 2.60 -22.19 0.08
N ASP A 778 2.84 -23.25 -0.69
CA ASP A 778 2.02 -23.69 -1.82
C ASP A 778 0.66 -24.21 -1.34
N THR A 779 -0.43 -23.62 -1.83
CA THR A 779 -1.82 -23.85 -1.41
C THR A 779 -2.50 -25.02 -2.14
N SER A 780 -1.81 -25.69 -3.06
CA SER A 780 -2.35 -26.74 -3.95
C SER A 780 -2.91 -28.01 -3.27
N GLY A 781 -2.69 -28.21 -1.96
CA GLY A 781 -3.09 -29.44 -1.25
C GLY A 781 -4.21 -29.32 -0.21
N ALA A 782 -4.37 -28.14 0.40
CA ALA A 782 -5.45 -27.81 1.35
C ALA A 782 -5.34 -26.33 1.70
N PHE A 783 -6.45 -25.59 1.62
CA PHE A 783 -6.50 -24.23 2.13
C PHE A 783 -6.38 -24.26 3.66
N LEU A 784 -5.28 -23.73 4.20
CA LEU A 784 -5.04 -23.59 5.63
C LEU A 784 -4.78 -22.13 5.94
N LEU A 785 -5.73 -21.44 6.55
CA LEU A 785 -5.44 -20.17 7.24
C LEU A 785 -4.55 -20.43 8.45
N PRO A 786 -3.84 -19.41 8.97
CA PRO A 786 -3.18 -19.51 10.26
C PRO A 786 -4.21 -20.02 11.27
N SER A 787 -3.96 -21.18 11.89
CA SER A 787 -4.79 -21.63 13.01
C SER A 787 -4.86 -20.51 14.07
N SER A 788 -5.91 -20.49 14.89
CA SER A 788 -6.11 -19.55 16.01
C SER A 788 -4.79 -19.07 16.63
N GLY A 789 -4.25 -17.94 16.14
CA GLY A 789 -2.96 -17.40 16.55
C GLY A 789 -1.82 -17.34 15.51
N GLY A 790 -1.95 -16.49 14.49
CA GLY A 790 -0.82 -16.07 13.62
C GLY A 790 0.34 -15.37 14.36
N LEU A 791 1.26 -14.74 13.61
CA LEU A 791 2.44 -14.08 14.18
C LEU A 791 2.11 -12.95 15.19
N CYS A 792 0.94 -12.33 15.06
CA CYS A 792 0.44 -11.29 15.98
C CYS A 792 -0.94 -11.66 16.58
N GLN A 793 -1.39 -10.90 17.58
CA GLN A 793 -2.74 -11.06 18.12
C GLN A 793 -3.77 -10.54 17.11
N VAL A 794 -4.87 -11.27 16.95
CA VAL A 794 -5.91 -10.88 15.98
C VAL A 794 -6.63 -9.58 16.37
N GLU A 795 -6.65 -9.25 17.66
CA GLU A 795 -7.15 -7.98 18.19
C GLU A 795 -6.30 -6.77 17.75
N ASP A 796 -5.02 -6.99 17.46
CA ASP A 796 -4.07 -5.95 17.03
C ASP A 796 -4.07 -5.72 15.52
N LEU A 797 -4.68 -6.63 14.75
CA LEU A 797 -4.78 -6.51 13.30
C LEU A 797 -5.86 -5.52 12.91
N SER A 798 -5.51 -4.64 11.97
CA SER A 798 -6.49 -3.77 11.30
C SER A 798 -7.48 -4.60 10.48
N ALA A 799 -8.68 -4.06 10.24
CA ALA A 799 -9.64 -4.71 9.35
C ALA A 799 -9.13 -4.73 7.91
N GLU A 800 -8.35 -3.72 7.54
CA GLU A 800 -7.65 -3.55 6.28
C GLU A 800 -6.70 -4.73 6.00
N THR A 801 -5.88 -5.12 6.98
CA THR A 801 -4.96 -6.27 6.87
C THR A 801 -5.70 -7.57 6.62
N LEU A 802 -6.79 -7.83 7.35
CA LEU A 802 -7.57 -9.04 7.15
C LEU A 802 -8.22 -9.10 5.76
N ILE A 803 -8.74 -7.97 5.27
CA ILE A 803 -9.32 -7.89 3.92
C ILE A 803 -8.25 -8.15 2.87
N TYR A 804 -7.09 -7.51 3.00
CA TYR A 804 -5.99 -7.67 2.05
C TYR A 804 -5.54 -9.12 1.97
N CYS A 805 -5.19 -9.75 3.10
CA CYS A 805 -4.76 -11.15 3.14
C CYS A 805 -5.85 -12.09 2.58
N ALA A 806 -7.12 -11.88 2.95
CA ALA A 806 -8.24 -12.65 2.40
C ALA A 806 -8.31 -12.54 0.87
N LYS A 807 -8.24 -11.32 0.35
CA LYS A 807 -8.28 -11.03 -1.09
C LYS A 807 -7.12 -11.72 -1.81
N THR A 808 -5.90 -11.55 -1.34
CA THR A 808 -4.70 -12.15 -1.94
C THR A 808 -4.80 -13.67 -1.97
N TRP A 809 -5.22 -14.32 -0.88
CA TRP A 809 -5.38 -15.77 -0.87
C TRP A 809 -6.37 -16.30 -1.91
N ILE A 810 -7.44 -15.56 -2.18
CA ILE A 810 -8.45 -15.96 -3.18
C ILE A 810 -7.92 -15.80 -4.59
N GLU A 811 -7.17 -14.72 -4.84
CA GLU A 811 -6.49 -14.48 -6.11
C GLU A 811 -5.47 -15.60 -6.42
N GLU A 812 -4.93 -16.25 -5.39
CA GLU A 812 -4.01 -17.39 -5.54
C GLU A 812 -4.72 -18.75 -5.72
N LEU A 813 -6.05 -18.84 -5.55
CA LEU A 813 -6.78 -20.08 -5.81
C LEU A 813 -6.95 -20.33 -7.32
N PRO A 814 -6.86 -21.60 -7.79
CA PRO A 814 -7.20 -21.96 -9.17
C PRO A 814 -8.62 -21.48 -9.53
N GLU A 815 -8.83 -20.97 -10.75
CA GLU A 815 -10.13 -20.41 -11.17
C GLU A 815 -11.29 -21.39 -10.97
N GLU A 816 -11.06 -22.68 -11.21
CA GLU A 816 -12.03 -23.77 -11.02
C GLU A 816 -12.48 -23.92 -9.56
N SER A 817 -11.59 -23.64 -8.60
CA SER A 817 -11.86 -23.75 -7.16
C SER A 817 -12.50 -22.50 -6.56
N ARG A 818 -12.46 -21.34 -7.25
CA ARG A 818 -13.02 -20.07 -6.75
C ARG A 818 -14.57 -20.07 -6.69
N ALA A 819 -15.22 -20.90 -7.50
CA ALA A 819 -16.67 -20.98 -7.59
C ALA A 819 -17.31 -21.98 -6.60
N GLU A 820 -16.51 -22.82 -5.92
CA GLU A 820 -17.05 -23.85 -5.03
C GLU A 820 -17.49 -23.28 -3.67
N THR A 821 -18.76 -23.49 -3.32
CA THR A 821 -19.34 -23.09 -2.01
C THR A 821 -18.57 -23.70 -0.83
N ALA A 822 -18.01 -24.90 -1.01
CA ALA A 822 -17.20 -25.57 0.01
C ALA A 822 -15.93 -24.78 0.38
N VAL A 823 -15.27 -24.13 -0.58
CA VAL A 823 -14.07 -23.31 -0.34
C VAL A 823 -14.42 -22.07 0.48
N ARG A 824 -15.56 -21.43 0.18
CA ARG A 824 -16.08 -20.31 0.98
C ARG A 824 -16.32 -20.71 2.44
N ASP A 825 -16.97 -21.85 2.68
CA ASP A 825 -17.26 -22.32 4.02
C ASP A 825 -15.98 -22.70 4.80
N ILE A 826 -14.97 -23.24 4.10
CA ILE A 826 -13.65 -23.50 4.66
C ILE A 826 -12.97 -22.19 5.06
N ILE A 827 -12.86 -21.22 4.15
CA ILE A 827 -12.27 -19.89 4.42
C ILE A 827 -12.97 -19.25 5.62
N LEU A 828 -14.30 -19.22 5.63
CA LEU A 828 -15.09 -18.66 6.72
C LEU A 828 -14.85 -19.38 8.04
N SER A 829 -14.96 -20.72 8.05
CA SER A 829 -14.74 -21.51 9.27
C SER A 829 -13.34 -21.32 9.84
N GLN A 830 -12.33 -21.16 8.98
CA GLN A 830 -10.97 -20.91 9.39
C GLN A 830 -10.76 -19.46 9.84
N PHE A 831 -11.42 -18.47 9.26
CA PHE A 831 -11.42 -17.09 9.75
C PHE A 831 -12.04 -17.01 11.14
N TRP A 832 -13.17 -17.69 11.37
CA TRP A 832 -13.79 -17.80 12.69
C TRP A 832 -12.85 -18.41 13.71
N ASN A 833 -12.18 -19.52 13.36
CA ASN A 833 -11.17 -20.14 14.21
C ASN A 833 -9.99 -19.17 14.48
N THR A 834 -9.51 -18.47 13.45
CA THR A 834 -8.41 -17.48 13.56
C THR A 834 -8.79 -16.38 14.54
N LEU A 835 -10.03 -15.87 14.44
CA LEU A 835 -10.62 -14.84 15.29
C LEU A 835 -11.02 -15.37 16.68
N GLY A 836 -10.87 -16.67 16.97
CA GLY A 836 -11.22 -17.27 18.26
C GLY A 836 -12.72 -17.42 18.52
N LEU A 837 -13.55 -17.41 17.48
CA LEU A 837 -15.02 -17.48 17.58
C LEU A 837 -15.54 -18.92 17.32
N SER A 838 -16.50 -19.39 18.13
CA SER A 838 -16.98 -20.79 18.09
C SER A 838 -18.01 -21.04 16.97
N LYS A 839 -18.11 -22.29 16.49
CA LYS A 839 -19.08 -22.70 15.45
C LYS A 839 -20.56 -22.56 15.87
N GLU A 840 -20.88 -22.49 17.16
CA GLU A 840 -22.26 -22.29 17.65
C GLU A 840 -22.83 -20.90 17.27
N PHE A 841 -21.97 -19.95 16.85
CA PHE A 841 -22.39 -18.63 16.35
C PHE A 841 -23.00 -18.66 14.94
N SER A 842 -22.75 -19.70 14.14
CA SER A 842 -23.27 -19.77 12.75
C SER A 842 -24.73 -20.20 12.65
N SER A 843 -25.29 -20.84 13.68
CA SER A 843 -26.67 -21.33 13.69
C SER A 843 -27.68 -20.33 14.26
N ASN A 844 -27.23 -19.28 14.95
CA ASN A 844 -28.05 -18.30 15.65
C ASN A 844 -27.99 -16.87 15.09
N SER A 845 -27.15 -16.61 14.07
CA SER A 845 -26.95 -15.29 13.49
C SER A 845 -27.77 -15.10 12.21
N ASP A 846 -28.62 -14.08 12.17
CA ASP A 846 -29.43 -13.63 11.01
C ASP A 846 -28.56 -13.07 9.84
N ILE A 847 -27.27 -13.39 9.79
CA ILE A 847 -26.34 -12.88 8.79
C ILE A 847 -26.67 -13.53 7.44
N LYS A 848 -27.46 -12.83 6.63
CA LYS A 848 -27.68 -13.17 5.22
C LYS A 848 -26.39 -12.95 4.43
N TYR A 849 -25.67 -14.04 4.25
CA TYR A 849 -24.56 -14.13 3.32
C TYR A 849 -25.05 -13.83 1.90
N PRO A 850 -24.29 -13.09 1.05
CA PRO A 850 -24.61 -12.97 -0.37
C PRO A 850 -24.74 -14.37 -0.98
N GLU A 851 -25.85 -14.65 -1.67
CA GLU A 851 -26.04 -15.89 -2.41
C GLU A 851 -24.96 -15.99 -3.49
N ALA A 852 -24.27 -17.12 -3.54
CA ALA A 852 -23.22 -17.32 -4.53
C ALA A 852 -23.85 -17.34 -5.94
N THR A 853 -23.50 -16.36 -6.77
CA THR A 853 -23.78 -16.42 -8.20
C THR A 853 -22.85 -17.44 -8.86
N ASN A 854 -23.27 -18.05 -9.98
CA ASN A 854 -22.47 -19.04 -10.72
C ASN A 854 -21.09 -18.51 -11.21
N ASP A 855 -20.85 -17.20 -11.13
CA ASP A 855 -19.62 -16.53 -11.55
C ASP A 855 -18.57 -16.35 -10.41
N GLY A 856 -18.78 -16.98 -9.24
CA GLY A 856 -17.93 -16.79 -8.05
C GLY A 856 -18.27 -15.52 -7.25
N LEU A 857 -17.60 -15.31 -6.11
CA LEU A 857 -17.82 -14.15 -5.25
C LEU A 857 -17.02 -12.92 -5.77
N ASN A 858 -17.69 -11.82 -6.08
CA ASN A 858 -17.03 -10.58 -6.50
C ASN A 858 -16.40 -9.79 -5.31
N LEU A 859 -15.50 -8.83 -5.58
CA LEU A 859 -14.81 -8.04 -4.54
C LEU A 859 -15.78 -7.33 -3.57
N ARG A 860 -16.96 -6.96 -4.06
CA ARG A 860 -18.03 -6.32 -3.26
C ARG A 860 -18.65 -7.32 -2.27
N GLU A 861 -18.89 -8.55 -2.68
CA GLU A 861 -19.44 -9.63 -1.84
C GLU A 861 -18.46 -10.06 -0.74
N TRP A 862 -17.15 -10.09 -1.02
CA TRP A 862 -16.12 -10.32 -0.01
C TRP A 862 -15.96 -9.15 0.96
N THR A 863 -16.04 -7.92 0.46
CA THR A 863 -16.05 -6.73 1.33
C THR A 863 -17.23 -6.81 2.30
N LEU A 864 -18.41 -7.20 1.82
CA LEU A 864 -19.59 -7.42 2.66
C LEU A 864 -19.39 -8.59 3.64
N LEU A 865 -18.69 -9.66 3.23
CA LEU A 865 -18.39 -10.80 4.10
C LEU A 865 -17.44 -10.42 5.24
N VAL A 866 -16.36 -9.69 4.97
CA VAL A 866 -15.43 -9.24 6.01
C VAL A 866 -16.07 -8.17 6.90
N GLN A 867 -16.92 -7.31 6.33
CA GLN A 867 -17.77 -6.42 7.14
C GLN A 867 -18.68 -7.24 8.08
N ALA A 868 -19.27 -8.34 7.63
CA ALA A 868 -20.10 -9.22 8.46
C ALA A 868 -19.28 -9.97 9.52
N LEU A 869 -18.11 -10.51 9.17
CA LEU A 869 -17.18 -11.17 10.09
C LEU A 869 -16.73 -10.23 11.21
N ARG A 870 -16.28 -9.02 10.86
CA ARG A 870 -15.91 -8.02 11.86
C ARG A 870 -17.13 -7.57 12.67
N ARG A 871 -18.33 -7.44 12.09
CA ARG A 871 -19.54 -7.16 12.88
C ARG A 871 -19.77 -8.23 13.93
N ALA A 872 -19.63 -9.52 13.61
CA ALA A 872 -19.77 -10.57 14.60
C ALA A 872 -18.70 -10.46 15.72
N VAL A 873 -17.44 -10.22 15.35
CA VAL A 873 -16.35 -9.95 16.34
C VAL A 873 -16.67 -8.73 17.22
N PHE A 874 -17.17 -7.64 16.65
CA PHE A 874 -17.41 -6.39 17.39
C PHE A 874 -18.73 -6.37 18.18
N PHE A 875 -19.76 -7.08 17.73
CA PHE A 875 -21.12 -6.99 18.28
C PHE A 875 -21.63 -8.24 18.99
N GLU A 876 -21.07 -9.41 18.71
CA GLU A 876 -21.58 -10.68 19.23
C GLU A 876 -20.66 -11.32 20.28
N ASP A 877 -19.36 -11.00 20.28
CA ASP A 877 -18.54 -11.26 21.45
C ASP A 877 -18.95 -10.33 22.61
N GLN A 878 -19.61 -10.93 23.60
CA GLN A 878 -20.03 -10.22 24.81
C GLN A 878 -18.84 -9.59 25.53
N ASN A 879 -17.63 -10.15 25.44
CA ASN A 879 -16.44 -9.59 26.10
C ASN A 879 -15.99 -8.29 25.43
N THR A 880 -15.85 -8.24 24.11
CA THR A 880 -15.45 -7.03 23.38
C THR A 880 -16.46 -5.89 23.56
N LEU A 881 -17.75 -6.18 23.49
CA LEU A 881 -18.80 -5.18 23.66
C LEU A 881 -18.89 -4.72 25.13
N LYS A 882 -18.84 -5.65 26.10
CA LYS A 882 -18.79 -5.34 27.53
C LYS A 882 -17.52 -4.58 27.90
N GLN A 883 -16.35 -4.89 27.33
CA GLN A 883 -15.11 -4.14 27.54
C GLN A 883 -15.20 -2.72 26.99
N ARG A 884 -15.80 -2.51 25.80
CA ARG A 884 -15.98 -1.16 25.23
C ARG A 884 -17.00 -0.32 25.99
N TYR A 885 -18.10 -0.93 26.43
CA TYR A 885 -19.07 -0.23 27.27
C TYR A 885 -18.56 -0.05 28.71
N SER A 886 -17.81 -1.00 29.26
CA SER A 886 -17.07 -0.83 30.52
C SER A 886 -16.02 0.28 30.40
N ARG A 887 -15.32 0.39 29.25
CA ARG A 887 -14.40 1.49 28.89
C ARG A 887 -15.15 2.83 28.81
N LEU A 888 -16.34 2.84 28.22
CA LEU A 888 -17.19 4.03 28.12
C LEU A 888 -17.72 4.45 29.50
N LEU A 889 -18.11 3.51 30.34
CA LEU A 889 -18.55 3.71 31.73
C LEU A 889 -17.39 4.17 32.62
N THR A 890 -16.20 3.60 32.48
CA THR A 890 -15.01 3.99 33.27
C THR A 890 -14.53 5.39 32.92
N LEU A 891 -14.55 5.77 31.62
CA LEU A 891 -14.29 7.16 31.19
C LEU A 891 -15.34 8.15 31.72
N PHE A 892 -16.58 7.67 31.90
CA PHE A 892 -17.68 8.44 32.44
C PHE A 892 -17.57 8.66 33.96
N PHE A 893 -17.16 7.63 34.68
CA PHE A 893 -17.14 7.59 36.13
C PHE A 893 -15.76 7.88 36.74
N ASN A 894 -14.73 8.18 35.94
CA ASN A 894 -13.42 8.55 36.47
C ASN A 894 -13.53 9.84 37.31
N PRO A 895 -13.46 9.79 38.66
CA PRO A 895 -13.92 10.87 39.53
C PRO A 895 -12.94 12.06 39.62
N LYS A 896 -11.77 11.98 38.98
CA LYS A 896 -10.63 12.83 39.34
C LYS A 896 -10.41 14.08 38.47
N GLY A 897 -11.33 14.43 37.58
CA GLY A 897 -11.29 15.77 37.01
C GLY A 897 -12.14 15.98 35.77
N THR A 898 -13.40 16.36 35.94
CA THR A 898 -14.10 17.41 35.17
C THR A 898 -15.53 17.56 35.72
N SER A 899 -16.05 18.79 35.69
CA SER A 899 -17.36 19.23 36.20
C SER A 899 -18.53 18.32 35.78
N GLN A 900 -19.13 17.62 36.76
CA GLN A 900 -20.03 16.47 36.55
C GLN A 900 -21.54 16.78 36.27
N SER A 901 -22.04 18.02 36.16
CA SER A 901 -23.51 18.23 36.06
C SER A 901 -24.09 18.30 34.64
N ASP A 902 -23.40 18.98 33.70
CA ASP A 902 -24.03 19.38 32.44
C ASP A 902 -23.96 18.26 31.38
N ASP A 903 -22.89 17.46 31.41
CA ASP A 903 -22.63 16.39 30.46
C ASP A 903 -23.56 15.17 30.69
N ALA A 904 -23.82 14.80 31.95
CA ALA A 904 -24.77 13.74 32.30
C ALA A 904 -26.20 14.04 31.82
N THR A 905 -26.63 15.31 31.92
CA THR A 905 -27.95 15.76 31.48
C THR A 905 -28.09 15.72 29.95
N ALA A 906 -27.05 16.12 29.20
CA ALA A 906 -27.06 16.04 27.73
C ALA A 906 -27.10 14.58 27.23
N ILE A 907 -26.47 13.67 27.97
CA ILE A 907 -26.38 12.25 27.65
C ILE A 907 -27.69 11.55 27.98
N GLN A 908 -28.27 11.85 29.14
CA GLN A 908 -29.62 11.44 29.50
C GLN A 908 -30.62 11.90 28.44
N LYS A 909 -30.51 13.13 27.92
CA LYS A 909 -31.35 13.62 26.82
C LYS A 909 -31.15 12.80 25.55
N LEU A 910 -29.94 12.59 25.05
CA LEU A 910 -29.72 11.80 23.83
C LEU A 910 -30.19 10.34 23.97
N VAL A 911 -29.86 9.69 25.09
CA VAL A 911 -30.28 8.32 25.40
C VAL A 911 -31.80 8.24 25.44
N THR A 912 -32.45 9.19 26.10
CA THR A 912 -33.93 9.27 26.17
C THR A 912 -34.54 9.49 24.78
N GLU A 913 -33.98 10.36 23.95
CA GLU A 913 -34.48 10.62 22.60
C GLU A 913 -34.31 9.41 21.65
N VAL A 914 -33.17 8.70 21.73
CA VAL A 914 -32.96 7.45 20.98
C VAL A 914 -33.91 6.34 21.43
N LEU A 915 -34.28 6.30 22.72
CA LEU A 915 -35.24 5.31 23.26
C LEU A 915 -36.70 5.62 22.90
N LYS A 916 -37.05 6.89 22.67
CA LYS A 916 -38.38 7.32 22.22
C LYS A 916 -38.67 7.03 20.75
N LEU A 917 -37.68 6.56 19.97
CA LEU A 917 -37.83 6.33 18.54
C LEU A 917 -38.94 5.30 18.22
N PRO A 918 -39.71 5.50 17.13
CA PRO A 918 -40.67 4.52 16.61
C PRO A 918 -39.99 3.18 16.29
N LYS A 919 -40.71 2.07 16.48
CA LYS A 919 -40.20 0.71 16.18
C LYS A 919 -39.68 0.57 14.75
N SER A 920 -40.29 1.25 13.79
CA SER A 920 -39.88 1.24 12.38
C SER A 920 -38.46 1.76 12.19
N SER A 921 -38.09 2.87 12.82
CA SER A 921 -36.84 3.58 12.55
C SER A 921 -35.58 2.77 12.93
N TYR A 922 -35.59 2.07 14.07
CA TYR A 922 -34.41 1.28 14.51
C TYR A 922 -34.49 -0.20 14.14
N ASN A 923 -35.64 -0.69 13.66
CA ASN A 923 -35.74 -2.03 13.09
C ASN A 923 -35.19 -2.11 11.66
N GLU A 924 -34.92 -0.97 11.02
CA GLU A 924 -34.23 -0.90 9.72
C GLU A 924 -32.80 -1.46 9.77
N SER A 925 -32.17 -1.51 10.96
CA SER A 925 -30.86 -2.14 11.12
C SER A 925 -30.72 -2.89 12.45
N GLU A 926 -30.13 -4.07 12.41
CA GLU A 926 -29.84 -4.88 13.59
C GLU A 926 -28.98 -4.13 14.62
N VAL A 927 -28.05 -3.32 14.13
CA VAL A 927 -27.20 -2.43 14.93
C VAL A 927 -28.04 -1.38 15.66
N GLY A 928 -29.06 -0.81 15.02
CA GLY A 928 -30.02 0.11 15.65
C GLY A 928 -30.76 -0.54 16.82
N ARG A 929 -31.18 -1.80 16.68
CA ARG A 929 -31.78 -2.57 17.79
C ARG A 929 -30.79 -2.79 18.94
N LYS A 930 -29.55 -3.21 18.65
CA LYS A 930 -28.50 -3.46 19.66
C LYS A 930 -28.11 -2.16 20.39
N ILE A 931 -27.92 -1.05 19.68
CA ILE A 931 -27.65 0.28 20.29
C ILE A 931 -28.79 0.68 21.22
N ARG A 932 -30.06 0.53 20.79
CA ARG A 932 -31.23 0.81 21.61
C ARG A 932 -31.25 -0.04 22.88
N THR A 933 -30.96 -1.33 22.79
CA THR A 933 -30.88 -2.22 23.96
C THR A 933 -29.81 -1.76 24.95
N VAL A 934 -28.64 -1.34 24.45
CA VAL A 934 -27.59 -0.85 25.32
C VAL A 934 -27.97 0.50 25.94
N TYR A 935 -28.50 1.44 25.17
CA TYR A 935 -28.97 2.73 25.68
C TYR A 935 -30.10 2.56 26.72
N ALA A 936 -30.98 1.57 26.52
CA ALA A 936 -32.02 1.20 27.50
C ALA A 936 -31.40 0.67 28.80
N SER A 937 -30.30 -0.10 28.70
CA SER A 937 -29.58 -0.59 29.88
C SER A 937 -28.75 0.48 30.59
N MET A 938 -28.37 1.56 29.90
CA MET A 938 -27.65 2.70 30.47
C MET A 938 -28.57 3.72 31.14
N LEU A 939 -29.84 3.81 30.73
CA LEU A 939 -30.79 4.78 31.26
C LEU A 939 -30.91 4.74 32.80
N PRO A 940 -31.05 3.57 33.47
CA PRO A 940 -31.14 3.49 34.93
C PRO A 940 -29.90 4.00 35.67
N TRP A 941 -28.73 4.01 35.01
CA TRP A 941 -27.46 4.49 35.57
C TRP A 941 -27.29 6.01 35.41
N LEU A 942 -28.08 6.61 34.52
CA LEU A 942 -28.10 8.06 34.25
C LEU A 942 -29.21 8.78 35.02
N THR A 943 -30.27 8.04 35.38
CA THR A 943 -31.36 8.49 36.23
C THR A 943 -31.19 7.85 37.61
N ASP A 944 -30.56 8.52 38.57
CA ASP A 944 -30.56 8.05 39.96
C ASP A 944 -32.00 8.02 40.52
N ALA A 945 -32.74 6.92 40.31
CA ALA A 945 -33.99 6.57 40.98
C ALA A 945 -34.39 5.10 40.71
N GLU A 946 -34.80 4.40 41.75
CA GLU A 946 -35.13 2.97 41.79
C GLU A 946 -36.17 2.49 40.76
N PRO A 947 -36.14 1.21 40.37
CA PRO A 947 -37.04 0.64 39.39
C PRO A 947 -38.35 0.24 40.06
N ASP A 948 -39.27 1.17 40.26
CA ASP A 948 -40.65 0.81 40.57
C ASP A 948 -41.66 1.85 40.05
N GLY A 949 -42.54 1.38 39.16
CA GLY A 949 -43.80 2.06 38.82
C GLY A 949 -43.74 3.08 37.69
N MET A 950 -43.75 2.62 36.43
CA MET A 950 -44.39 3.38 35.34
C MET A 950 -45.39 2.47 34.63
N GLU A 951 -46.65 2.55 35.08
CA GLU A 951 -47.79 2.18 34.26
C GLU A 951 -47.93 3.16 33.10
N ASN A 952 -48.43 2.60 31.98
CA ASN A 952 -48.72 3.32 30.75
C ASN A 952 -49.71 4.46 30.99
N ASP A 953 -49.24 5.70 31.04
CA ASP A 953 -50.08 6.86 30.76
C ASP A 953 -49.43 7.77 29.72
N ALA A 954 -50.27 8.16 28.77
CA ALA A 954 -49.92 8.93 27.59
C ALA A 954 -49.30 10.27 27.96
N VAL A 955 -47.99 10.41 27.72
CA VAL A 955 -47.32 11.70 27.73
C VAL A 955 -47.73 12.47 26.47
N GLU A 956 -48.52 13.53 26.68
CA GLU A 956 -48.93 14.50 25.66
C GLU A 956 -47.72 15.01 24.85
N THR A 957 -47.91 15.04 23.54
CA THR A 957 -46.93 15.28 22.48
C THR A 957 -46.66 16.78 22.18
N SER A 958 -46.86 17.70 23.12
CA SER A 958 -46.99 19.14 22.78
C SER A 958 -45.95 20.11 23.35
N ALA A 959 -44.81 19.65 23.90
CA ALA A 959 -43.74 20.58 24.32
C ALA A 959 -42.32 19.98 24.19
N TYR A 960 -41.86 19.74 22.97
CA TYR A 960 -40.48 19.30 22.72
C TYR A 960 -39.73 20.37 21.89
N LYS A 961 -38.89 21.16 22.55
CA LYS A 961 -37.89 22.00 21.86
C LYS A 961 -36.85 21.08 21.22
N HIS A 962 -36.64 21.27 19.92
CA HIS A 962 -35.79 20.45 19.06
C HIS A 962 -34.33 20.39 19.53
N VAL A 963 -33.70 19.21 19.40
CA VAL A 963 -32.32 18.94 19.88
C VAL A 963 -31.25 19.56 18.98
N GLU A 964 -31.57 19.78 17.70
CA GLU A 964 -30.67 20.34 16.70
C GLU A 964 -31.36 21.47 15.93
N GLU A 965 -30.62 22.56 15.74
CA GLU A 965 -31.01 23.70 14.90
C GLU A 965 -30.15 23.68 13.62
N CYS A 966 -30.76 24.14 12.53
CA CYS A 966 -30.11 24.20 11.23
C CYS A 966 -29.15 25.38 11.17
N GLU A 967 -27.85 25.15 10.97
CA GLU A 967 -26.83 26.21 10.87
C GLU A 967 -27.04 27.17 9.69
N ILE A 968 -27.91 26.80 8.73
CA ILE A 968 -28.23 27.59 7.54
C ILE A 968 -29.42 28.53 7.77
N CYS A 969 -30.44 28.09 8.53
CA CYS A 969 -31.72 28.81 8.64
C CYS A 969 -32.28 28.92 10.05
N ASP A 970 -31.53 28.46 11.05
CA ASP A 970 -31.87 28.42 12.48
C ASP A 970 -33.16 27.67 12.83
N ASP A 971 -33.75 26.99 11.84
CA ASP A 971 -34.98 26.23 12.02
C ASP A 971 -34.67 24.82 12.55
N SER A 972 -35.68 24.20 13.13
CA SER A 972 -35.52 22.92 13.79
C SER A 972 -35.16 21.78 12.83
N ILE A 973 -34.27 20.90 13.28
CA ILE A 973 -33.97 19.63 12.61
C ILE A 973 -34.76 18.51 13.29
N GLY A 974 -35.66 17.89 12.54
CA GLY A 974 -36.39 16.70 12.98
C GLY A 974 -35.50 15.45 12.96
N PHE A 975 -35.74 14.54 13.91
CA PHE A 975 -35.10 13.22 13.91
C PHE A 975 -35.97 12.21 13.15
N GLU A 976 -35.89 12.23 11.82
CA GLU A 976 -36.71 11.38 10.93
C GLU A 976 -36.01 10.06 10.52
N SER A 977 -34.68 10.07 10.43
CA SER A 977 -33.86 8.93 9.99
C SER A 977 -32.54 8.85 10.75
N PHE A 978 -31.90 7.68 10.75
CA PHE A 978 -30.54 7.46 11.27
C PHE A 978 -29.44 7.82 10.27
N ALA A 979 -29.75 7.92 8.97
CA ALA A 979 -28.77 8.15 7.91
C ALA A 979 -28.71 9.62 7.47
N TRP A 980 -29.84 10.31 7.53
CA TRP A 980 -29.98 11.69 7.08
C TRP A 980 -30.84 12.51 8.05
N ALA A 981 -30.69 13.82 7.99
CA ALA A 981 -31.45 14.79 8.74
C ALA A 981 -32.02 15.83 7.77
N ARG A 982 -33.18 16.38 8.08
CA ARG A 982 -33.78 17.46 7.29
C ARG A 982 -34.39 18.49 8.23
N CYS A 983 -34.11 19.76 7.97
CA CYS A 983 -34.78 20.86 8.68
C CYS A 983 -36.18 21.10 8.11
N SER A 984 -37.05 21.81 8.83
CA SER A 984 -38.39 22.17 8.37
C SER A 984 -38.42 23.04 7.09
N GLN A 985 -37.33 23.73 6.77
CA GLN A 985 -37.16 24.47 5.50
C GLN A 985 -36.62 23.61 4.35
N GLY A 986 -36.33 22.32 4.57
CA GLY A 986 -35.93 21.38 3.53
C GLY A 986 -34.42 21.23 3.29
N HIS A 987 -33.54 21.90 4.06
CA HIS A 987 -32.10 21.60 4.01
C HIS A 987 -31.83 20.18 4.54
N GLU A 988 -31.10 19.39 3.76
CA GLU A 988 -30.78 18.00 4.05
C GLU A 988 -29.30 17.84 4.43
N PHE A 989 -29.06 17.02 5.46
CA PHE A 989 -27.74 16.74 6.00
C PHE A 989 -27.53 15.24 6.17
N VAL A 990 -26.29 14.78 6.10
CA VAL A 990 -25.94 13.40 6.48
C VAL A 990 -25.83 13.33 8.00
N ARG A 991 -26.34 12.27 8.63
CA ARG A 991 -26.16 12.05 10.07
C ARG A 991 -24.87 11.31 10.36
N CYS A 992 -24.27 11.65 11.48
CA CYS A 992 -23.16 10.91 12.06
C CYS A 992 -23.58 9.48 12.36
N SER A 993 -22.82 8.50 11.85
CA SER A 993 -23.14 7.09 12.05
C SER A 993 -22.92 6.58 13.49
N LEU A 994 -22.41 7.41 14.41
CA LEU A 994 -22.22 7.05 15.83
C LEU A 994 -23.19 7.79 16.75
N THR A 995 -23.28 9.11 16.61
CA THR A 995 -24.06 9.99 17.50
C THR A 995 -25.43 10.33 16.93
N PHE A 996 -25.63 10.02 15.65
CA PHE A 996 -26.78 10.41 14.84
C PHE A 996 -27.02 11.90 14.73
N LEU A 997 -26.11 12.77 15.20
CA LEU A 997 -26.20 14.22 14.99
C LEU A 997 -26.00 14.59 13.51
N ALA A 998 -26.65 15.66 13.04
CA ALA A 998 -26.50 16.18 11.68
C ALA A 998 -25.09 16.73 11.45
N ILE A 999 -24.47 16.36 10.32
CA ILE A 999 -23.19 16.90 9.85
C ILE A 999 -23.50 18.08 8.93
N GLN A 1000 -23.42 19.31 9.47
CA GLN A 1000 -23.93 20.51 8.80
C GLN A 1000 -22.89 21.32 8.02
N ALA A 1001 -21.59 20.99 8.13
CA ALA A 1001 -20.50 21.70 7.47
C ALA A 1001 -19.44 20.76 6.82
N PRO A 1002 -18.67 21.22 5.83
CA PRO A 1002 -17.50 20.49 5.33
C PRO A 1002 -16.35 20.51 6.35
N GLY A 1003 -15.50 19.48 6.34
CA GLY A 1003 -14.32 19.39 7.21
C GLY A 1003 -14.59 19.01 8.68
N ILE A 1004 -15.86 18.89 9.09
CA ILE A 1004 -16.23 18.47 10.45
C ILE A 1004 -16.54 16.98 10.55
N SER A 1005 -16.25 16.21 9.49
CA SER A 1005 -16.53 14.77 9.44
C SER A 1005 -15.30 13.95 9.07
N LYS A 1006 -15.22 12.73 9.61
CA LYS A 1006 -14.33 11.64 9.18
C LYS A 1006 -15.16 10.51 8.56
N LEU A 1007 -14.57 9.72 7.68
CA LEU A 1007 -15.19 8.60 7.00
C LEU A 1007 -14.48 7.29 7.32
N CYS A 1008 -15.23 6.18 7.37
CA CYS A 1008 -14.61 4.86 7.49
C CYS A 1008 -13.89 4.50 6.18
N GLY A 1009 -12.62 4.06 6.24
CA GLY A 1009 -11.84 3.62 5.08
C GLY A 1009 -12.38 2.39 4.34
N ILE A 1010 -13.14 1.54 5.04
CA ILE A 1010 -13.82 0.38 4.46
C ILE A 1010 -15.23 0.74 3.97
N CYS A 1011 -16.20 0.95 4.86
CA CYS A 1011 -17.63 1.09 4.48
C CYS A 1011 -18.12 2.50 4.10
N GLY A 1012 -17.30 3.55 4.26
CA GLY A 1012 -17.61 4.90 3.75
C GLY A 1012 -18.58 5.70 4.61
N LYS A 1013 -19.12 5.09 5.67
CA LYS A 1013 -19.97 5.78 6.65
C LYS A 1013 -19.26 6.99 7.24
N ARG A 1014 -20.01 8.09 7.34
CA ARG A 1014 -19.54 9.38 7.85
C ARG A 1014 -19.79 9.49 9.35
N TYR A 1015 -18.83 10.09 10.02
CA TYR A 1015 -18.77 10.32 11.45
C TYR A 1015 -18.36 11.77 11.70
N LEU A 1016 -18.80 12.40 12.78
CA LEU A 1016 -18.25 13.70 13.17
C LEU A 1016 -16.77 13.56 13.55
N ASN A 1017 -15.98 14.59 13.23
CA ASN A 1017 -14.57 14.69 13.59
C ASN A 1017 -14.44 15.23 15.02
N GLU A 1018 -13.69 14.50 15.86
CA GLU A 1018 -13.46 14.84 17.26
C GLU A 1018 -12.71 16.16 17.47
N GLU A 1019 -11.85 16.58 16.54
CA GLU A 1019 -11.10 17.84 16.63
C GLU A 1019 -11.99 19.07 16.53
N TYR A 1020 -13.00 19.00 15.66
CA TYR A 1020 -14.02 20.05 15.55
C TYR A 1020 -14.76 20.20 16.88
N LEU A 1021 -15.23 19.07 17.45
CA LEU A 1021 -15.91 19.05 18.74
C LEU A 1021 -15.04 19.66 19.87
N ARG A 1022 -13.73 19.39 19.88
CA ARG A 1022 -12.78 19.96 20.86
C ARG A 1022 -12.59 21.47 20.71
N LYS A 1023 -12.55 22.00 19.47
CA LYS A 1023 -12.37 23.44 19.22
C LYS A 1023 -13.58 24.26 19.64
N THR A 1024 -14.79 23.78 19.35
CA THR A 1024 -16.05 24.46 19.71
C THR A 1024 -16.21 24.58 21.24
N ASP A 1025 -15.80 23.57 22.01
CA ASP A 1025 -15.85 23.59 23.48
C ASP A 1025 -14.89 24.64 24.09
N ARG A 1026 -13.68 24.81 23.54
CA ARG A 1026 -12.75 25.87 23.97
C ARG A 1026 -13.32 27.27 23.74
N LEU A 1027 -13.99 27.47 22.61
CA LEU A 1027 -14.65 28.74 22.26
C LEU A 1027 -15.84 29.02 23.20
N ILE A 1028 -16.64 28.01 23.54
CA ILE A 1028 -17.78 28.14 24.47
C ILE A 1028 -17.31 28.38 25.91
N ARG A 1029 -16.26 27.71 26.37
CA ARG A 1029 -15.71 27.88 27.74
C ARG A 1029 -14.99 29.21 27.94
N SER A 1030 -14.34 29.73 26.89
CA SER A 1030 -13.67 31.04 26.93
C SER A 1030 -14.64 32.23 26.76
N GLY A 1031 -15.89 31.98 26.35
CA GLY A 1031 -16.95 32.98 26.21
C GLY A 1031 -17.49 33.59 27.52
N GLY A 1032 -16.92 33.25 28.68
CA GLY A 1032 -17.27 33.83 29.98
C GLY A 1032 -16.46 35.07 30.39
N ASN A 1033 -15.41 35.45 29.65
CA ASN A 1033 -14.64 36.65 29.95
C ASN A 1033 -13.98 37.18 28.67
N ARG A 1034 -14.68 38.07 27.96
CA ARG A 1034 -14.07 38.94 26.95
C ARG A 1034 -14.16 40.38 27.44
N GLN A 1035 -13.15 40.79 28.20
CA GLN A 1035 -12.63 42.14 28.00
C GLN A 1035 -11.83 42.11 26.70
N SER A 1036 -12.14 43.08 25.86
CA SER A 1036 -11.62 43.33 24.52
C SER A 1036 -10.11 43.51 24.52
N GLU A 1037 -9.39 42.66 23.77
CA GLU A 1037 -8.14 43.04 23.12
C GLU A 1037 -8.14 42.48 21.69
N ASP A 1038 -7.89 43.41 20.77
CA ASP A 1038 -7.57 43.35 19.35
C ASP A 1038 -8.52 42.69 18.33
N GLY A 1039 -9.07 43.57 17.49
CA GLY A 1039 -9.76 43.25 16.26
C GLY A 1039 -8.82 42.71 15.19
N GLY A 1040 -8.99 41.43 14.88
CA GLY A 1040 -8.68 40.85 13.59
C GLY A 1040 -9.93 40.14 13.09
N GLN A 1041 -10.52 40.62 12.00
CA GLN A 1041 -11.52 39.88 11.23
C GLN A 1041 -10.93 38.51 10.87
N GLN A 1042 -11.44 37.43 11.47
CA GLN A 1042 -11.27 36.09 10.92
C GLN A 1042 -12.28 35.93 9.80
N ASP A 1043 -11.86 36.24 8.58
CA ASP A 1043 -12.53 35.78 7.37
C ASP A 1043 -12.48 34.25 7.35
N VAL A 1044 -13.66 33.62 7.35
CA VAL A 1044 -13.84 32.22 6.97
C VAL A 1044 -13.56 32.15 5.46
N VAL A 1045 -12.30 31.92 5.11
CA VAL A 1045 -11.90 31.75 3.70
C VAL A 1045 -12.30 30.35 3.23
N MET A 1046 -13.46 30.29 2.58
CA MET A 1046 -13.65 29.42 1.42
C MET A 1046 -12.60 29.83 0.38
N ARG A 1047 -11.67 28.94 0.02
CA ARG A 1047 -10.86 29.12 -1.19
C ARG A 1047 -10.85 27.84 -2.00
N ASP A 1048 -11.19 28.07 -3.25
CA ASP A 1048 -11.38 27.13 -4.33
C ASP A 1048 -10.10 26.32 -4.61
N ALA A 1049 -10.36 25.10 -5.07
CA ALA A 1049 -9.41 24.32 -5.82
C ALA A 1049 -9.18 25.01 -7.17
N ASP A 1050 -7.96 25.47 -7.44
CA ASP A 1050 -7.38 25.52 -8.78
C ASP A 1050 -5.86 25.75 -8.68
N GLY A 1051 -5.11 25.03 -9.52
CA GLY A 1051 -3.65 24.98 -9.50
C GLY A 1051 -2.96 26.21 -10.11
N GLY A 1052 -1.66 26.35 -9.80
CA GLY A 1052 -0.78 27.25 -10.55
C GLY A 1052 0.41 27.82 -9.77
N GLN A 1053 1.58 27.23 -10.03
CA GLN A 1053 2.93 27.81 -10.09
C GLN A 1053 3.57 28.49 -8.86
N GLU A 1054 4.75 27.94 -8.50
CA GLU A 1054 5.79 28.49 -7.64
C GLU A 1054 6.52 29.67 -8.33
N GLU A 1055 6.85 30.75 -7.60
CA GLU A 1055 8.21 31.37 -7.49
C GLU A 1055 8.22 32.68 -6.63
N PRO A 1056 9.39 33.24 -6.20
CA PRO A 1056 9.72 33.42 -4.78
C PRO A 1056 9.64 34.88 -4.26
N ILE A 1057 9.59 35.02 -2.92
CA ILE A 1057 9.58 36.31 -2.22
C ILE A 1057 10.96 36.60 -1.60
N LEU A 1058 11.54 37.76 -1.95
CA LEU A 1058 12.61 38.44 -1.21
C LEU A 1058 12.04 39.63 -0.42
N PRO A 1059 12.71 40.09 0.67
CA PRO A 1059 12.11 40.95 1.69
C PRO A 1059 12.39 42.44 1.47
N SER A 1060 11.45 43.30 1.88
CA SER A 1060 11.67 44.75 2.07
C SER A 1060 10.84 45.22 3.27
N THR A 1061 11.48 45.42 4.42
CA THR A 1061 11.90 46.72 5.00
C THR A 1061 10.77 47.62 5.49
N GLU A 1062 10.80 47.80 6.81
CA GLU A 1062 10.12 48.78 7.65
C GLU A 1062 10.19 50.21 7.11
N THR A 1063 9.16 51.02 7.36
CA THR A 1063 9.33 52.40 7.84
C THR A 1063 8.03 52.95 8.42
N ASP A 1064 8.20 53.40 9.66
CA ASP A 1064 7.46 54.34 10.51
C ASP A 1064 6.30 55.18 9.94
N GLY A 1065 5.29 55.29 10.79
CA GLY A 1065 4.16 56.21 10.62
C GLY A 1065 4.43 57.62 11.11
N THR A 1066 3.38 58.44 11.02
CA THR A 1066 2.91 59.46 11.97
C THR A 1066 1.83 60.30 11.29
N GLY A 1067 0.75 60.60 11.99
CA GLY A 1067 -0.28 61.52 11.48
C GLY A 1067 -1.60 61.47 12.25
N GLU A 1068 -1.64 62.19 13.37
CA GLU A 1068 -2.82 62.51 14.17
C GLU A 1068 -3.95 63.20 13.37
N GLY A 1069 -5.20 63.11 13.84
CA GLY A 1069 -6.19 64.15 13.52
C GLY A 1069 -7.68 63.83 13.69
N ASN A 1070 -8.22 64.11 14.88
CA ASN A 1070 -9.51 64.76 15.17
C ASN A 1070 -10.88 64.17 14.72
N ALA A 1071 -11.65 63.78 15.76
CA ALA A 1071 -12.96 64.30 16.16
C ALA A 1071 -14.13 64.37 15.15
N LYS A 1072 -15.25 63.71 15.51
CA LYS A 1072 -16.49 64.40 15.96
C LYS A 1072 -17.60 63.41 16.35
N GLN A 1073 -18.28 63.78 17.44
CA GLN A 1073 -19.56 63.24 17.89
C GLN A 1073 -20.69 63.54 16.91
N GLY A 1074 -21.65 62.63 16.83
CA GLY A 1074 -22.98 62.84 16.28
C GLY A 1074 -23.94 61.84 16.92
N GLU A 1075 -24.72 62.31 17.88
CA GLU A 1075 -25.94 61.64 18.36
C GLU A 1075 -26.98 61.67 17.25
N GLU A 1076 -27.67 60.55 17.03
CA GLU A 1076 -29.07 60.60 16.61
C GLU A 1076 -29.84 59.38 17.10
N THR A 1077 -31.03 59.68 17.58
CA THR A 1077 -31.91 58.86 18.40
C THR A 1077 -32.96 58.09 17.58
N ALA A 1078 -33.36 56.95 18.14
CA ALA A 1078 -34.75 56.53 18.38
C ALA A 1078 -35.33 55.36 17.56
N GLN A 1079 -35.98 54.48 18.34
CA GLN A 1079 -37.12 53.59 18.05
C GLN A 1079 -36.81 52.33 17.22
N GLY A 1080 -37.18 51.12 17.64
CA GLY A 1080 -38.01 50.63 18.73
C GLY A 1080 -38.36 49.16 18.43
N GLY A 1081 -38.61 48.34 19.46
CA GLY A 1081 -39.15 46.98 19.25
C GLY A 1081 -38.62 45.88 20.18
N ALA A 1082 -39.13 45.88 21.41
CA ALA A 1082 -39.44 44.71 22.24
C ALA A 1082 -38.88 43.32 21.85
N GLY A 1083 -37.99 42.83 22.72
CA GLY A 1083 -38.16 41.55 23.41
C GLY A 1083 -37.97 40.27 22.61
N ALA A 1084 -36.79 39.67 22.72
CA ALA A 1084 -36.65 38.22 22.61
C ALA A 1084 -35.63 37.71 23.65
N SER A 1085 -36.10 36.74 24.41
CA SER A 1085 -35.49 36.12 25.59
C SER A 1085 -34.10 35.52 25.34
N SER A 1086 -33.21 35.74 26.30
CA SER A 1086 -32.04 34.90 26.56
C SER A 1086 -32.45 33.42 26.70
N ASN A 1087 -31.99 32.55 25.80
CA ASN A 1087 -32.00 31.11 26.02
C ASN A 1087 -30.60 30.55 25.78
N ASN A 1088 -29.94 30.19 26.88
CA ASN A 1088 -28.67 29.45 26.92
C ASN A 1088 -28.90 27.99 26.51
N GLY A 1089 -28.99 27.70 25.20
CA GLY A 1089 -28.94 26.34 24.67
C GLY A 1089 -27.49 25.90 24.46
N ARG A 1090 -26.84 25.26 25.46
CA ARG A 1090 -25.52 24.61 25.27
C ARG A 1090 -25.71 23.23 24.62
N SER A 1091 -24.80 22.91 23.69
CA SER A 1091 -24.96 21.87 22.66
C SER A 1091 -24.75 20.41 23.13
N PRO A 1092 -25.30 19.41 22.41
CA PRO A 1092 -25.14 17.96 22.68
C PRO A 1092 -23.72 17.39 22.43
N ILE A 1093 -22.70 18.24 22.29
CA ILE A 1093 -21.35 17.90 21.81
C ILE A 1093 -20.55 17.00 22.79
N THR A 1094 -20.93 16.93 24.07
CA THR A 1094 -20.12 16.17 25.04
C THR A 1094 -20.32 14.65 24.99
N LEU A 1095 -21.50 14.14 24.64
CA LEU A 1095 -21.69 12.69 24.44
C LEU A 1095 -20.97 12.21 23.20
N ALA A 1096 -21.02 13.01 22.13
CA ALA A 1096 -20.26 12.77 20.92
C ALA A 1096 -18.77 12.62 21.26
N ARG A 1097 -18.22 13.52 22.09
CA ARG A 1097 -16.84 13.46 22.57
C ARG A 1097 -16.51 12.13 23.26
N ILE A 1098 -17.38 11.64 24.14
CA ILE A 1098 -17.17 10.39 24.90
C ILE A 1098 -17.30 9.16 23.99
N LEU A 1099 -18.32 9.13 23.12
CA LEU A 1099 -18.51 8.05 22.13
C LEU A 1099 -17.35 7.98 21.15
N PHE A 1100 -16.82 9.13 20.69
CA PHE A 1100 -15.68 9.19 19.78
C PHE A 1100 -14.36 8.82 20.45
N SER A 1101 -14.15 9.21 21.71
CA SER A 1101 -12.97 8.80 22.48
C SER A 1101 -12.97 7.30 22.82
N ALA A 1102 -14.13 6.64 22.72
CA ALA A 1102 -14.28 5.20 22.91
C ALA A 1102 -14.26 4.39 21.58
N CYS A 1103 -14.37 5.06 20.42
CA CYS A 1103 -14.44 4.42 19.12
C CYS A 1103 -13.25 4.83 18.24
N ASP A 1104 -12.17 4.04 18.31
CA ASP A 1104 -10.96 4.23 17.52
C ASP A 1104 -11.08 3.67 16.08
N VAL A 1105 -12.13 2.90 15.80
CA VAL A 1105 -12.45 2.28 14.51
C VAL A 1105 -13.94 2.39 14.19
N CYS A 1106 -14.31 2.20 12.93
CA CYS A 1106 -15.69 2.21 12.46
C CYS A 1106 -16.54 1.19 13.23
N PHE A 1107 -17.61 1.68 13.84
CA PHE A 1107 -18.54 0.88 14.62
C PHE A 1107 -19.19 -0.24 13.80
N TYR A 1108 -19.39 -0.04 12.49
CA TYR A 1108 -20.10 -0.99 11.63
C TYR A 1108 -19.24 -2.04 10.94
N CYS A 1109 -17.92 -1.84 10.83
CA CYS A 1109 -17.07 -2.77 10.09
C CYS A 1109 -15.64 -2.88 10.62
N GLY A 1110 -15.27 -2.14 11.65
CA GLY A 1110 -13.91 -2.13 12.20
C GLY A 1110 -12.85 -1.43 11.36
N GLY A 1111 -13.21 -0.84 10.23
CA GLY A 1111 -12.28 -0.09 9.38
C GLY A 1111 -11.78 1.15 10.08
N LYS A 1112 -10.53 1.54 9.84
CA LYS A 1112 -9.96 2.77 10.37
C LYS A 1112 -10.67 3.98 9.77
N PHE A 1113 -10.69 5.07 10.53
CA PHE A 1113 -11.22 6.33 10.03
C PHE A 1113 -10.16 7.05 9.17
N MET A 1114 -10.62 7.68 8.11
CA MET A 1114 -9.89 8.59 7.22
C MET A 1114 -10.65 9.93 7.24
N GLY A 1115 -9.99 11.07 7.03
CA GLY A 1115 -10.70 12.37 7.00
C GLY A 1115 -9.85 13.54 7.43
#